data_AF-A0A563U1Q5-F1
#
_entry.id   AF-A0A563U1Q5-F1
#
_cell.length_a   1.000
_cell.length_b   1.000
_cell.length_c   1.000
_cell.angle_alpha   90.00
_cell.angle_beta   90.00
_cell.angle_gamma   90.00
#
_symmetry.space_group_name_H-M   'P 1'
#
loop_
_entity.id
_entity.type
_entity.pdbx_description
1 polymer ?
#
loop_
_entity_poly.entity_id
_entity_poly.type
_entity_poly.pdbx_seq_one_letter_code
_entity_poly.pdbx_strand_id
1 'polypeptide(L)'
;MNENKYRGTTLDFWQLLQNQKIEIPIIQRDYAQGRKDKRELRDNFLTALYDSLEKNNSIKLDFIYGSNEDGAFQPLDGQQRLTTLFLLHWYALKKDSGNNSDDVQLLKRFTYETRISSREFCNAIVDNPIGIEENKILSESIIDSSWFFLSWKSDPTIDAMLRTIDDIHAKFFNIENLRVKLSTASGLISFYHVELEDIGLTDDLYIKMNARGKLLSPFENFKASFQKLIIDKNWEQSKGFLDTFACKIDTIWTDLFWQHRKENSIDEAFMRFISCIAMLRQSLEKSDDRINTISKLQENPNNVRAEIFSEEGFLFLCDCFDLYSNLFKENIDISINMPLWQHSPDGTLFSALVFEDNQFSTLQRNSASYSQKILFYAQTEYLLRTQNFNRTYFLDWMRVIRNIVSRGDISKYGDRPAIIRSPQAFDGVVNLINELAEGCGNIYHFLAQKDLVKSAFAREQIEEEKLKAKLILHNSSYKEPMVQIENTNLFQGRIDFALFTIDIDKDNLSLDEKLLSDIHKVILRNFEEDINDDFRRAMLTIEVNGHYKFYEYWWSFWNVVSAHKRCLFDKYRELEYFIYGNYKNRDEYKIYFKKLLLNLVGADLKSISQNFAPPPDMPLWKIRLIKEPLLLNEKCKSHYIAIPEDESCCYLLKSLRPRDLDGCEKIE
;
A
#
# COMPACT_ATOMS: atom_id res chain seq x y z
N MET A 1 -28.08 -2.55 5.05
CA MET A 1 -27.69 -3.80 5.72
C MET A 1 -28.74 -4.10 6.76
N ASN A 2 -29.41 -5.25 6.66
CA ASN A 2 -30.34 -5.73 7.68
C ASN A 2 -29.57 -5.99 8.97
N GLU A 3 -30.03 -5.39 10.07
CA GLU A 3 -29.59 -5.74 11.43
C GLU A 3 -30.09 -7.16 11.76
N ASN A 4 -29.34 -8.19 11.40
CA ASN A 4 -29.50 -9.49 12.05
C ASN A 4 -28.96 -9.35 13.49
N LYS A 5 -29.87 -9.02 14.42
CA LYS A 5 -29.61 -9.09 15.86
C LYS A 5 -29.28 -10.53 16.25
N TYR A 6 -28.02 -10.81 16.56
CA TYR A 6 -27.61 -12.04 17.26
C TYR A 6 -28.43 -12.19 18.55
N ARG A 7 -29.30 -13.20 18.62
CA ARG A 7 -30.11 -13.48 19.81
C ARG A 7 -29.35 -14.42 20.72
N GLY A 8 -28.69 -13.89 21.75
CA GLY A 8 -28.09 -14.77 22.76
C GLY A 8 -29.12 -15.33 23.73
N THR A 9 -28.93 -16.58 24.12
CA THR A 9 -29.78 -17.35 25.05
C THR A 9 -29.00 -17.69 26.30
N THR A 10 -29.67 -17.83 27.46
CA THR A 10 -28.99 -18.31 28.67
C THR A 10 -29.11 -19.82 28.72
N LEU A 11 -27.97 -20.52 28.74
CA LEU A 11 -27.88 -21.98 28.75
C LEU A 11 -27.01 -22.47 29.90
N ASP A 12 -27.22 -23.71 30.33
CA ASP A 12 -26.26 -24.48 31.12
C ASP A 12 -25.43 -25.43 30.23
N PHE A 13 -24.45 -26.11 30.82
CA PHE A 13 -23.55 -27.01 30.10
C PHE A 13 -24.27 -28.22 29.48
N TRP A 14 -25.25 -28.82 30.18
CA TRP A 14 -25.99 -29.96 29.66
C TRP A 14 -26.92 -29.57 28.52
N GLN A 15 -27.60 -28.42 28.65
CA GLN A 15 -28.43 -27.86 27.58
C GLN A 15 -27.59 -27.57 26.33
N LEU A 16 -26.38 -27.02 26.50
CA LEU A 16 -25.49 -26.79 25.37
C LEU A 16 -25.10 -28.10 24.67
N LEU A 17 -24.71 -29.14 25.43
CA LEU A 17 -24.39 -30.46 24.89
C LEU A 17 -25.60 -31.17 24.27
N GLN A 18 -26.82 -30.90 24.73
CA GLN A 18 -28.06 -31.44 24.13
C GLN A 18 -28.33 -30.79 22.78
N ASN A 19 -28.15 -29.47 22.70
CA ASN A 19 -28.39 -28.70 21.49
C ASN A 19 -27.37 -29.04 20.39
N GLN A 20 -26.08 -29.11 20.74
CA GLN A 20 -25.01 -29.27 19.75
C GLN A 20 -23.77 -29.96 20.30
N LYS A 21 -22.95 -30.49 19.39
CA LYS A 21 -21.62 -31.00 19.73
C LYS A 21 -20.71 -29.80 20.03
N ILE A 22 -19.83 -29.90 21.01
CA ILE A 22 -18.83 -28.87 21.32
C ILE A 22 -17.47 -29.36 20.84
N GLU A 23 -16.84 -28.62 19.94
CA GLU A 23 -15.49 -28.92 19.43
C GLU A 23 -14.55 -27.78 19.72
N ILE A 24 -13.56 -27.99 20.59
CA ILE A 24 -12.54 -26.99 20.87
C ILE A 24 -11.62 -26.86 19.64
N PRO A 25 -11.57 -25.69 18.96
CA PRO A 25 -10.96 -25.55 17.64
C PRO A 25 -9.42 -25.46 17.69
N ILE A 26 -8.79 -25.67 16.52
CA ILE A 26 -7.32 -25.71 16.30
C ILE A 26 -6.56 -24.51 16.86
N ILE A 27 -7.13 -23.30 16.75
CA ILE A 27 -6.46 -22.02 17.02
C ILE A 27 -6.15 -21.82 18.53
N GLN A 28 -6.56 -22.76 19.39
CA GLN A 28 -6.45 -22.71 20.85
C GLN A 28 -5.14 -23.28 21.42
N ARG A 29 -4.46 -22.48 22.25
CA ARG A 29 -3.16 -22.76 22.90
C ARG A 29 -3.33 -23.46 24.26
N ASP A 30 -3.50 -24.77 24.27
CA ASP A 30 -3.64 -25.63 25.47
C ASP A 30 -4.83 -25.27 26.40
N TYR A 31 -5.18 -26.20 27.30
CA TYR A 31 -5.97 -25.87 28.49
C TYR A 31 -5.13 -25.07 29.51
N ALA A 32 -4.94 -23.78 29.23
CA ALA A 32 -4.08 -22.87 29.99
C ALA A 32 -4.51 -22.66 31.46
N GLN A 33 -5.81 -22.73 31.76
CA GLN A 33 -6.33 -22.57 33.13
C GLN A 33 -5.82 -23.69 34.07
N GLY A 34 -5.57 -24.88 33.55
CA GLY A 34 -5.02 -26.00 34.32
C GLY A 34 -3.48 -26.02 34.45
N ARG A 35 -2.76 -25.01 33.94
CA ARG A 35 -1.29 -24.95 34.07
C ARG A 35 -0.84 -24.71 35.52
N LYS A 36 0.42 -25.08 35.81
CA LYS A 36 1.02 -24.94 37.15
C LYS A 36 1.09 -23.48 37.62
N ASP A 37 1.40 -22.55 36.72
CA ASP A 37 1.53 -21.11 36.97
C ASP A 37 0.18 -20.38 37.06
N LYS A 38 -0.95 -21.05 36.77
CA LYS A 38 -2.31 -20.48 36.81
C LYS A 38 -3.15 -21.01 37.97
N ARG A 39 -2.51 -21.51 39.03
CA ARG A 39 -3.18 -22.08 40.22
C ARG A 39 -4.20 -21.12 40.83
N GLU A 40 -3.85 -19.85 41.01
CA GLU A 40 -4.73 -18.84 41.61
C GLU A 40 -6.00 -18.62 40.77
N LEU A 41 -5.85 -18.47 39.44
CA LEU A 41 -6.99 -18.30 38.52
C LEU A 41 -7.93 -19.52 38.57
N ARG A 42 -7.35 -20.72 38.56
CA ARG A 42 -8.11 -21.97 38.63
C ARG A 42 -8.83 -22.10 39.96
N ASP A 43 -8.16 -21.85 41.08
CA ASP A 43 -8.76 -21.95 42.41
C ASP A 43 -9.88 -20.92 42.59
N ASN A 44 -9.70 -19.69 42.13
CA ASN A 44 -10.74 -18.67 42.14
C ASN A 44 -11.98 -19.13 41.36
N PHE A 45 -11.79 -19.67 40.15
CA PHE A 45 -12.90 -20.18 39.35
C PHE A 45 -13.60 -21.37 40.02
N LEU A 46 -12.85 -22.36 40.53
CA LEU A 46 -13.41 -23.49 41.26
C LEU A 46 -14.09 -23.07 42.56
N THR A 47 -13.60 -22.01 43.24
CA THR A 47 -14.26 -21.42 44.42
C THR A 47 -15.62 -20.87 44.05
N ALA A 48 -15.71 -20.10 42.96
CA ALA A 48 -16.96 -19.53 42.51
C ALA A 48 -18.01 -20.61 42.17
N LEU A 49 -17.58 -21.72 41.54
CA LEU A 49 -18.44 -22.88 41.30
C LEU A 49 -18.84 -23.59 42.59
N TYR A 50 -17.89 -23.82 43.50
CA TYR A 50 -18.15 -24.47 44.80
C TYR A 50 -19.18 -23.67 45.62
N ASP A 51 -18.95 -22.36 45.76
CA ASP A 51 -19.84 -21.46 46.50
C ASP A 51 -21.26 -21.46 45.93
N SER A 52 -21.40 -21.49 44.60
CA SER A 52 -22.69 -21.60 43.92
C SER A 52 -23.44 -22.87 44.29
N LEU A 53 -22.74 -24.02 44.30
CA LEU A 53 -23.32 -25.34 44.60
C LEU A 53 -23.57 -25.58 46.09
N GLU A 54 -22.75 -25.01 46.97
CA GLU A 54 -22.90 -25.16 48.42
C GLU A 54 -23.99 -24.24 48.95
N LYS A 55 -24.00 -22.97 48.53
CA LYS A 55 -24.95 -21.95 49.01
C LYS A 55 -26.28 -21.94 48.25
N ASN A 56 -26.44 -22.80 47.23
CA ASN A 56 -27.58 -22.83 46.31
C ASN A 56 -27.86 -21.46 45.66
N ASN A 57 -26.81 -20.71 45.33
CA ASN A 57 -26.91 -19.42 44.66
C ASN A 57 -26.50 -19.57 43.20
N SER A 58 -27.36 -19.14 42.27
CA SER A 58 -27.05 -19.26 40.85
C SER A 58 -25.89 -18.33 40.44
N ILE A 59 -24.96 -18.86 39.65
CA ILE A 59 -23.85 -18.12 39.05
C ILE A 59 -24.02 -18.07 37.54
N LYS A 60 -23.70 -16.91 36.95
CA LYS A 60 -23.66 -16.69 35.51
C LYS A 60 -22.22 -16.47 35.07
N LEU A 61 -21.66 -17.41 34.31
CA LEU A 61 -20.24 -17.47 33.92
C LEU A 61 -19.88 -16.60 32.69
N ASP A 62 -20.59 -15.48 32.52
CA ASP A 62 -20.51 -14.57 31.37
C ASP A 62 -20.81 -15.23 30.01
N PHE A 63 -20.20 -14.74 28.93
CA PHE A 63 -20.51 -15.08 27.55
C PHE A 63 -19.74 -16.34 27.10
N ILE A 64 -20.41 -17.20 26.33
CA ILE A 64 -19.80 -18.25 25.53
C ILE A 64 -20.34 -18.07 24.11
N TYR A 65 -19.45 -17.77 23.17
CA TYR A 65 -19.85 -17.51 21.80
C TYR A 65 -18.90 -18.17 20.82
N GLY A 66 -19.42 -18.52 19.65
CA GLY A 66 -18.73 -19.34 18.67
C GLY A 66 -19.51 -19.44 17.37
N SER A 67 -18.88 -20.06 16.37
CA SER A 67 -19.51 -20.43 15.11
C SER A 67 -20.03 -21.87 15.19
N ASN A 68 -21.00 -22.18 14.33
CA ASN A 68 -21.47 -23.54 14.13
C ASN A 68 -20.89 -24.02 12.78
N GLU A 69 -19.93 -24.94 12.82
CA GLU A 69 -19.24 -25.49 11.64
C GLU A 69 -19.48 -27.00 11.59
N ASP A 70 -19.93 -27.52 10.44
CA ASP A 70 -20.19 -28.96 10.23
C ASP A 70 -21.07 -29.64 11.29
N GLY A 71 -22.01 -28.90 11.89
CA GLY A 71 -22.93 -29.41 12.93
C GLY A 71 -22.31 -29.50 14.34
N ALA A 72 -21.15 -28.87 14.55
CA ALA A 72 -20.51 -28.69 15.84
C ALA A 72 -20.30 -27.21 16.18
N PHE A 73 -20.59 -26.85 17.42
CA PHE A 73 -20.25 -25.56 18.00
C PHE A 73 -18.76 -25.49 18.27
N GLN A 74 -18.11 -24.56 17.57
CA GLN A 74 -16.72 -24.21 17.81
C GLN A 74 -16.68 -22.92 18.63
N PRO A 75 -16.50 -22.99 19.96
CA PRO A 75 -16.39 -21.79 20.78
C PRO A 75 -15.20 -20.95 20.31
N LEU A 76 -15.44 -19.65 20.15
CA LEU A 76 -14.43 -18.62 19.93
C LEU A 76 -13.89 -18.08 21.26
N ASP A 77 -14.78 -17.90 22.24
CA ASP A 77 -14.46 -17.59 23.62
C ASP A 77 -15.18 -18.55 24.59
N GLY A 78 -14.59 -18.75 25.77
CA GLY A 78 -15.13 -19.62 26.81
C GLY A 78 -14.63 -21.08 26.78
N GLN A 79 -13.66 -21.43 25.93
CA GLN A 79 -13.16 -22.82 25.85
C GLN A 79 -12.58 -23.35 27.17
N GLN A 80 -11.86 -22.50 27.91
CA GLN A 80 -11.27 -22.86 29.21
C GLN A 80 -12.38 -23.12 30.26
N ARG A 81 -13.45 -22.32 30.23
CA ARG A 81 -14.64 -22.50 31.07
C ARG A 81 -15.34 -23.82 30.71
N LEU A 82 -15.58 -24.07 29.42
CA LEU A 82 -16.23 -25.31 28.95
C LEU A 82 -15.40 -26.55 29.30
N THR A 83 -14.08 -26.49 29.16
CA THR A 83 -13.19 -27.61 29.55
C THR A 83 -13.26 -27.88 31.05
N THR A 84 -13.26 -26.83 31.88
CA THR A 84 -13.37 -26.98 33.34
C THR A 84 -14.73 -27.54 33.75
N LEU A 85 -15.81 -27.09 33.10
CA LEU A 85 -17.15 -27.63 33.30
C LEU A 85 -17.22 -29.11 32.89
N PHE A 86 -16.67 -29.48 31.73
CA PHE A 86 -16.56 -30.87 31.30
C PHE A 86 -15.91 -31.75 32.37
N LEU A 87 -14.77 -31.34 32.93
CA LEU A 87 -14.09 -32.09 33.99
C LEU A 87 -14.93 -32.19 35.28
N LEU A 88 -15.60 -31.11 35.68
CA LEU A 88 -16.45 -31.08 36.86
C LEU A 88 -17.67 -32.00 36.71
N HIS A 89 -18.33 -31.96 35.55
CA HIS A 89 -19.48 -32.81 35.24
C HIS A 89 -19.07 -34.29 35.11
N TRP A 90 -17.92 -34.57 34.52
CA TRP A 90 -17.34 -35.91 34.50
C TRP A 90 -17.06 -36.44 35.92
N TYR A 91 -16.43 -35.63 36.77
CA TYR A 91 -16.13 -36.00 38.16
C TYR A 91 -17.41 -36.31 38.95
N ALA A 92 -18.42 -35.46 38.83
CA ALA A 92 -19.71 -35.65 39.49
C ALA A 92 -20.42 -36.94 39.04
N LEU A 93 -20.34 -37.27 37.74
CA LEU A 93 -20.91 -38.49 37.18
C LEU A 93 -20.26 -39.75 37.78
N LYS A 94 -18.93 -39.76 37.85
CA LYS A 94 -18.18 -40.90 38.38
C LYS A 94 -18.34 -41.05 39.89
N LYS A 95 -18.55 -39.96 40.61
CA LYS A 95 -18.71 -39.96 42.07
C LYS A 95 -20.10 -40.44 42.52
N ASP A 96 -21.16 -39.90 41.92
CA ASP A 96 -22.51 -40.03 42.50
C ASP A 96 -23.39 -41.09 41.81
N SER A 97 -23.10 -41.47 40.56
CA SER A 97 -24.13 -42.11 39.72
C SER A 97 -23.68 -43.33 38.93
N GLY A 98 -22.44 -43.79 39.08
CA GLY A 98 -21.96 -45.06 38.50
C GLY A 98 -22.42 -45.31 37.05
N ASN A 99 -21.73 -44.74 36.07
CA ASN A 99 -21.92 -44.99 34.62
C ASN A 99 -23.39 -45.03 34.12
N ASN A 100 -24.20 -43.99 34.41
CA ASN A 100 -25.45 -43.77 33.68
C ASN A 100 -25.18 -43.64 32.17
N SER A 101 -25.72 -44.54 31.34
CA SER A 101 -25.38 -44.63 29.91
C SER A 101 -25.69 -43.35 29.14
N ASP A 102 -26.77 -42.66 29.48
CA ASP A 102 -27.25 -41.50 28.70
C ASP A 102 -26.36 -40.27 28.94
N ASP A 103 -25.94 -40.07 30.19
CA ASP A 103 -25.03 -38.99 30.58
C ASP A 103 -23.62 -39.17 30.02
N VAL A 104 -23.16 -40.42 29.97
CA VAL A 104 -21.87 -40.80 29.35
C VAL A 104 -21.90 -40.45 27.85
N GLN A 105 -22.96 -40.81 27.14
CA GLN A 105 -23.10 -40.48 25.72
C GLN A 105 -23.19 -38.97 25.48
N LEU A 106 -23.85 -38.24 26.36
CA LEU A 106 -23.97 -36.79 26.25
C LEU A 106 -22.64 -36.07 26.49
N LEU A 107 -21.84 -36.50 27.48
CA LEU A 107 -20.50 -35.93 27.72
C LEU A 107 -19.53 -36.15 26.56
N LYS A 108 -19.67 -37.26 25.81
CA LYS A 108 -18.86 -37.51 24.60
C LYS A 108 -19.09 -36.51 23.46
N ARG A 109 -20.15 -35.69 23.54
CA ARG A 109 -20.36 -34.58 22.60
C ARG A 109 -19.40 -33.41 22.85
N PHE A 110 -18.61 -33.42 23.92
CA PHE A 110 -17.49 -32.49 24.14
C PHE A 110 -16.18 -33.10 23.62
N THR A 111 -15.49 -32.43 22.70
CA THR A 111 -14.24 -32.95 22.13
C THR A 111 -13.28 -31.85 21.65
N TYR A 112 -12.09 -32.27 21.19
CA TYR A 112 -11.07 -31.41 20.59
C TYR A 112 -10.90 -31.76 19.10
N GLU A 113 -10.79 -30.76 18.23
CA GLU A 113 -10.80 -30.96 16.78
C GLU A 113 -9.51 -31.63 16.25
N THR A 114 -8.34 -31.03 16.49
CA THR A 114 -7.06 -31.47 15.89
C THR A 114 -6.02 -32.01 16.86
N ARG A 115 -6.22 -31.85 18.17
CA ARG A 115 -5.36 -32.49 19.18
C ARG A 115 -5.81 -33.91 19.45
N ILE A 116 -5.31 -34.83 18.63
CA ILE A 116 -5.63 -36.26 18.70
C ILE A 116 -5.48 -36.78 20.13
N SER A 117 -4.36 -36.52 20.82
CA SER A 117 -4.15 -36.95 22.21
C SER A 117 -5.23 -36.45 23.17
N SER A 118 -5.54 -35.15 23.15
CA SER A 118 -6.56 -34.56 24.03
C SER A 118 -7.96 -35.09 23.71
N ARG A 119 -8.28 -35.27 22.42
CA ARG A 119 -9.54 -35.88 21.97
C ARG A 119 -9.69 -37.32 22.47
N GLU A 120 -8.68 -38.14 22.23
CA GLU A 120 -8.68 -39.55 22.66
C GLU A 120 -8.75 -39.66 24.19
N PHE A 121 -8.06 -38.77 24.92
CA PHE A 121 -8.14 -38.72 26.38
C PHE A 121 -9.53 -38.34 26.90
N CYS A 122 -10.16 -37.29 26.34
CA CYS A 122 -11.53 -36.90 26.70
C CYS A 122 -12.54 -38.04 26.48
N ASN A 123 -12.39 -38.81 25.39
CA ASN A 123 -13.22 -39.99 25.16
C ASN A 123 -12.93 -41.10 26.18
N ALA A 124 -11.64 -41.42 26.36
CA ALA A 124 -11.22 -42.52 27.21
C ALA A 124 -11.55 -42.29 28.70
N ILE A 125 -11.39 -41.07 29.22
CA ILE A 125 -11.69 -40.76 30.63
C ILE A 125 -13.19 -40.90 30.94
N VAL A 126 -14.05 -40.65 29.94
CA VAL A 126 -15.51 -40.81 30.05
C VAL A 126 -15.90 -42.29 30.00
N ASP A 127 -15.29 -43.06 29.09
CA ASP A 127 -15.60 -44.48 28.87
C ASP A 127 -15.16 -45.40 30.00
N ASN A 128 -14.02 -45.11 30.61
CA ASN A 128 -13.43 -46.04 31.56
C ASN A 128 -13.95 -45.79 33.00
N PRO A 129 -14.15 -46.85 33.79
CA PRO A 129 -14.48 -46.73 35.20
C PRO A 129 -13.25 -46.29 36.00
N ILE A 130 -13.42 -45.34 36.92
CA ILE A 130 -12.40 -44.86 37.85
C ILE A 130 -13.03 -44.79 39.23
N GLY A 131 -12.38 -45.38 40.23
CA GLY A 131 -12.81 -45.29 41.63
C GLY A 131 -12.45 -43.93 42.22
N ILE A 132 -13.42 -43.24 42.81
CA ILE A 132 -13.22 -41.96 43.50
C ILE A 132 -13.20 -42.23 45.00
N GLU A 133 -12.06 -41.98 45.65
CA GLU A 133 -11.84 -42.18 47.09
C GLU A 133 -11.21 -40.93 47.70
N GLU A 134 -11.65 -40.53 48.90
CA GLU A 134 -11.28 -39.25 49.54
C GLU A 134 -9.77 -38.98 49.65
N ASN A 135 -8.98 -40.01 49.97
CA ASN A 135 -7.57 -39.87 50.31
C ASN A 135 -6.63 -40.26 49.15
N LYS A 136 -7.11 -40.21 47.90
CA LYS A 136 -6.30 -40.55 46.72
C LYS A 136 -6.09 -39.34 45.80
N ILE A 137 -4.90 -39.30 45.18
CA ILE A 137 -4.64 -38.40 44.06
C ILE A 137 -5.25 -39.05 42.82
N LEU A 138 -6.30 -38.45 42.27
CA LEU A 138 -7.04 -39.04 41.14
C LEU A 138 -6.19 -39.06 39.89
N SER A 139 -5.37 -38.05 39.65
CA SER A 139 -4.47 -38.04 38.50
C SER A 139 -3.51 -39.23 38.48
N GLU A 140 -2.97 -39.63 39.63
CA GLU A 140 -2.11 -40.83 39.75
C GLU A 140 -2.89 -42.10 39.43
N SER A 141 -4.12 -42.21 39.93
CA SER A 141 -5.00 -43.36 39.65
C SER A 141 -5.39 -43.45 38.17
N ILE A 142 -5.60 -42.29 37.53
CA ILE A 142 -5.86 -42.20 36.08
C ILE A 142 -4.62 -42.64 35.29
N ILE A 143 -3.43 -42.16 35.67
CA ILE A 143 -2.17 -42.50 35.00
C ILE A 143 -1.84 -43.99 35.14
N ASP A 144 -2.13 -44.60 36.29
CA ASP A 144 -1.88 -46.03 36.56
C ASP A 144 -2.91 -46.97 35.90
N SER A 145 -3.93 -46.42 35.23
CA SER A 145 -4.97 -47.22 34.58
C SER A 145 -4.50 -47.84 33.26
N SER A 146 -4.96 -49.06 32.95
CA SER A 146 -4.54 -49.81 31.75
C SER A 146 -4.91 -49.15 30.41
N TRP A 147 -5.87 -48.22 30.41
CA TRP A 147 -6.32 -47.48 29.23
C TRP A 147 -5.59 -46.15 29.02
N PHE A 148 -4.77 -45.71 29.99
CA PHE A 148 -4.04 -44.45 29.89
C PHE A 148 -2.75 -44.64 29.08
N PHE A 149 -2.62 -43.93 27.97
CA PHE A 149 -1.40 -43.97 27.17
C PHE A 149 -0.34 -43.04 27.78
N LEU A 150 0.84 -43.57 28.12
CA LEU A 150 1.93 -42.77 28.72
C LEU A 150 2.35 -41.56 27.88
N SER A 151 2.17 -41.61 26.55
CA SER A 151 2.44 -40.48 25.65
C SER A 151 1.55 -39.26 25.96
N TRP A 152 0.35 -39.46 26.50
CA TRP A 152 -0.58 -38.40 26.89
C TRP A 152 -0.03 -37.51 28.01
N LYS A 153 0.88 -38.02 28.85
CA LYS A 153 1.56 -37.22 29.88
C LYS A 153 2.38 -36.07 29.29
N SER A 154 2.77 -36.19 28.02
CA SER A 154 3.53 -35.15 27.31
C SER A 154 2.62 -34.10 26.65
N ASP A 155 1.30 -34.30 26.63
CA ASP A 155 0.34 -33.30 26.13
C ASP A 155 0.06 -32.25 27.23
N PRO A 156 0.40 -30.97 27.02
CA PRO A 156 0.19 -29.92 28.01
C PRO A 156 -1.27 -29.75 28.44
N THR A 157 -2.23 -30.04 27.56
CA THR A 157 -3.67 -29.98 27.86
C THR A 157 -4.07 -31.09 28.80
N ILE A 158 -3.63 -32.33 28.56
CA ILE A 158 -3.96 -33.48 29.40
C ILE A 158 -3.31 -33.32 30.77
N ASP A 159 -2.04 -32.92 30.81
CA ASP A 159 -1.31 -32.61 32.04
C ASP A 159 -2.02 -31.49 32.85
N ALA A 160 -2.61 -30.50 32.17
CA ALA A 160 -3.42 -29.47 32.80
C ALA A 160 -4.80 -29.98 33.29
N MET A 161 -5.45 -30.86 32.53
CA MET A 161 -6.71 -31.50 32.93
C MET A 161 -6.53 -32.35 34.18
N LEU A 162 -5.47 -33.17 34.23
CA LEU A 162 -5.14 -34.02 35.38
C LEU A 162 -4.96 -33.20 36.67
N ARG A 163 -4.25 -32.07 36.61
CA ARG A 163 -4.14 -31.15 37.74
C ARG A 163 -5.47 -30.56 38.17
N THR A 164 -6.29 -30.12 37.21
CA THR A 164 -7.62 -29.59 37.52
C THR A 164 -8.51 -30.65 38.13
N ILE A 165 -8.41 -31.91 37.70
CA ILE A 165 -9.14 -33.04 38.31
C ILE A 165 -8.79 -33.20 39.78
N ASP A 166 -7.50 -33.13 40.14
CA ASP A 166 -7.07 -33.22 41.55
C ASP A 166 -7.63 -32.05 42.37
N ASP A 167 -7.60 -30.83 41.85
CA ASP A 167 -8.15 -29.66 42.53
C ASP A 167 -9.70 -29.73 42.64
N ILE A 168 -10.38 -30.29 41.64
CA ILE A 168 -11.82 -30.59 41.71
C ILE A 168 -12.08 -31.65 42.79
N HIS A 169 -11.28 -32.71 42.85
CA HIS A 169 -11.46 -33.75 43.85
C HIS A 169 -11.31 -33.20 45.26
N ALA A 170 -10.21 -32.49 45.53
CA ALA A 170 -9.96 -31.88 46.83
C ALA A 170 -11.08 -30.94 47.29
N LYS A 171 -11.74 -30.24 46.37
CA LYS A 171 -12.73 -29.22 46.69
C LYS A 171 -14.17 -29.73 46.70
N PHE A 172 -14.55 -30.63 45.80
CA PHE A 172 -15.94 -31.05 45.60
C PHE A 172 -16.25 -32.46 46.18
N PHE A 173 -15.27 -33.14 46.80
CA PHE A 173 -15.49 -34.47 47.39
C PHE A 173 -16.55 -34.49 48.51
N ASN A 174 -16.65 -33.44 49.32
CA ASN A 174 -17.62 -33.40 50.43
C ASN A 174 -19.02 -32.91 50.03
N ILE A 175 -19.24 -32.52 48.77
CA ILE A 175 -20.58 -32.12 48.29
C ILE A 175 -21.40 -33.38 47.99
N GLU A 176 -22.44 -33.64 48.79
CA GLU A 176 -23.42 -34.71 48.52
C GLU A 176 -24.28 -34.36 47.30
N ASN A 177 -24.62 -35.39 46.50
CA ASN A 177 -25.49 -35.29 45.31
C ASN A 177 -25.04 -34.22 44.30
N LEU A 178 -23.72 -34.08 44.11
CA LEU A 178 -23.09 -33.17 43.16
C LEU A 178 -23.67 -33.29 41.73
N ARG A 179 -23.96 -34.50 41.24
CA ARG A 179 -24.60 -34.73 39.93
C ARG A 179 -25.96 -34.04 39.83
N VAL A 180 -26.77 -34.12 40.89
CA VAL A 180 -28.11 -33.49 40.95
C VAL A 180 -27.98 -31.98 41.01
N LYS A 181 -27.04 -31.47 41.80
CA LYS A 181 -26.74 -30.02 41.88
C LYS A 181 -26.17 -29.43 40.60
N LEU A 182 -25.60 -30.27 39.73
CA LEU A 182 -25.09 -29.91 38.41
C LEU A 182 -26.08 -30.22 37.27
N SER A 183 -27.30 -30.67 37.60
CA SER A 183 -28.33 -30.96 36.59
C SER A 183 -29.02 -29.68 36.13
N THR A 184 -29.57 -29.69 34.91
CA THR A 184 -30.37 -28.57 34.36
C THR A 184 -31.54 -28.17 35.27
N ALA A 185 -32.12 -29.11 36.03
CA ALA A 185 -33.21 -28.82 36.96
C ALA A 185 -32.80 -27.90 38.12
N SER A 186 -31.52 -27.87 38.47
CA SER A 186 -30.99 -27.02 39.56
C SER A 186 -30.75 -25.57 39.12
N GLY A 187 -30.43 -25.34 37.84
CA GLY A 187 -30.17 -24.01 37.28
C GLY A 187 -29.04 -23.22 37.97
N LEU A 188 -28.15 -23.88 38.71
CA LEU A 188 -27.16 -23.20 39.56
C LEU A 188 -26.01 -22.60 38.75
N ILE A 189 -25.63 -23.19 37.63
CA ILE A 189 -24.54 -22.70 36.78
C ILE A 189 -25.07 -22.48 35.36
N SER A 190 -24.99 -21.24 34.88
CA SER A 190 -25.43 -20.87 33.53
C SER A 190 -24.45 -19.88 32.88
N PHE A 191 -24.56 -19.69 31.57
CA PHE A 191 -23.80 -18.72 30.79
C PHE A 191 -24.66 -18.14 29.66
N TYR A 192 -24.27 -16.98 29.12
CA TYR A 192 -24.93 -16.39 27.96
C TYR A 192 -24.31 -16.91 26.68
N HIS A 193 -25.05 -17.76 25.97
CA HIS A 193 -24.65 -18.39 24.73
C HIS A 193 -25.02 -17.52 23.52
N VAL A 194 -24.07 -17.28 22.62
CA VAL A 194 -24.30 -16.52 21.37
C VAL A 194 -23.74 -17.29 20.20
N GLU A 195 -24.60 -17.65 19.25
CA GLU A 195 -24.19 -18.21 17.96
C GLU A 195 -23.93 -17.07 16.98
N LEU A 196 -22.76 -17.09 16.34
CA LEU A 196 -22.42 -16.15 15.28
C LEU A 196 -22.76 -16.80 13.93
N GLU A 197 -23.98 -16.55 13.44
CA GLU A 197 -24.38 -16.94 12.08
C GLU A 197 -23.75 -16.01 11.02
N ASP A 198 -23.19 -16.60 9.96
CA ASP A 198 -22.84 -15.92 8.69
C ASP A 198 -22.05 -14.61 8.84
N ILE A 199 -21.11 -14.56 9.78
CA ILE A 199 -20.06 -13.55 9.72
C ILE A 199 -18.99 -14.08 8.76
N GLY A 200 -19.03 -13.60 7.51
CA GLY A 200 -17.97 -13.79 6.50
C GLY A 200 -16.64 -13.12 6.87
N LEU A 201 -16.21 -13.30 8.11
CA LEU A 201 -14.98 -12.85 8.77
C LEU A 201 -14.52 -13.97 9.74
N THR A 202 -14.38 -15.21 9.27
CA THR A 202 -13.95 -16.35 10.09
C THR A 202 -12.46 -16.34 10.47
N ASP A 203 -11.74 -15.22 10.29
CA ASP A 203 -10.35 -15.07 10.76
C ASP A 203 -10.04 -13.73 11.47
N ASP A 204 -10.94 -12.74 11.43
CA ASP A 204 -10.65 -11.38 11.93
C ASP A 204 -11.04 -11.14 13.41
N LEU A 205 -11.65 -12.12 14.09
CA LEU A 205 -11.98 -12.01 15.52
C LEU A 205 -11.02 -12.76 16.46
N TYR A 206 -9.96 -13.38 15.92
CA TYR A 206 -8.95 -14.07 16.70
C TYR A 206 -7.79 -13.14 17.06
N ILE A 207 -7.57 -12.93 18.36
CA ILE A 207 -6.28 -12.50 18.90
C ILE A 207 -5.32 -13.69 18.77
N LYS A 208 -4.84 -13.97 17.55
CA LYS A 208 -3.70 -14.89 17.38
C LYS A 208 -2.50 -14.22 18.03
N MET A 209 -1.71 -14.94 18.82
CA MET A 209 -0.47 -14.41 19.41
C MET A 209 0.75 -15.08 18.74
N ASN A 210 1.94 -14.48 18.78
CA ASN A 210 3.20 -15.13 18.40
C ASN A 210 3.79 -15.92 19.58
N ALA A 211 4.91 -16.61 19.36
CA ALA A 211 5.60 -17.42 20.37
C ALA A 211 6.03 -16.61 21.62
N ARG A 212 6.07 -15.27 21.51
CA ARG A 212 6.42 -14.33 22.58
C ARG A 212 5.20 -13.77 23.31
N GLY A 213 3.99 -14.20 22.97
CA GLY A 213 2.76 -13.72 23.59
C GLY A 213 2.36 -12.29 23.20
N LYS A 214 2.77 -11.80 22.03
CA LYS A 214 2.18 -10.60 21.41
C LYS A 214 1.18 -11.00 20.34
N LEU A 215 0.24 -10.15 19.97
CA LEU A 215 -0.64 -10.37 18.81
C LEU A 215 0.19 -10.74 17.56
N LEU A 216 -0.34 -11.64 16.72
CA LEU A 216 0.23 -11.92 15.40
C LEU A 216 0.15 -10.63 14.60
N SER A 217 1.28 -10.25 14.03
CA SER A 217 1.29 -9.11 13.13
C SER A 217 0.51 -9.42 11.84
N PRO A 218 0.10 -8.39 11.07
CA PRO A 218 -0.47 -8.60 9.75
C PRO A 218 0.39 -9.48 8.84
N PHE A 219 1.72 -9.37 8.95
CA PHE A 219 2.67 -10.22 8.25
C PHE A 219 2.59 -11.68 8.70
N GLU A 220 2.59 -11.96 10.00
CA GLU A 220 2.50 -13.33 10.50
C GLU A 220 1.18 -14.01 10.09
N ASN A 221 0.08 -13.25 10.08
CA ASN A 221 -1.22 -13.73 9.58
C ASN A 221 -1.17 -14.04 8.07
N PHE A 222 -0.68 -13.10 7.26
CA PHE A 222 -0.53 -13.30 5.82
C PHE A 222 0.39 -14.48 5.51
N LYS A 223 1.53 -14.57 6.18
CA LYS A 223 2.51 -15.63 5.96
C LYS A 223 1.91 -17.01 6.22
N ALA A 224 1.15 -17.17 7.31
CA ALA A 224 0.51 -18.44 7.65
C ALA A 224 -0.55 -18.84 6.61
N SER A 225 -1.41 -17.91 6.20
CA SER A 225 -2.44 -18.20 5.17
C SER A 225 -1.80 -18.46 3.80
N PHE A 226 -0.73 -17.75 3.45
CA PHE A 226 -0.03 -17.93 2.19
C PHE A 226 0.73 -19.26 2.13
N GLN A 227 1.38 -19.68 3.21
CA GLN A 227 1.99 -21.01 3.32
C GLN A 227 0.95 -22.12 3.15
N LYS A 228 -0.23 -21.98 3.78
CA LYS A 228 -1.33 -22.92 3.61
C LYS A 228 -1.77 -22.99 2.14
N LEU A 229 -1.97 -21.84 1.48
CA LEU A 229 -2.35 -21.78 0.08
C LEU A 229 -1.33 -22.47 -0.84
N ILE A 230 -0.03 -22.22 -0.62
CA ILE A 230 1.07 -22.85 -1.38
C ILE A 230 1.02 -24.38 -1.26
N ILE A 231 0.78 -24.90 -0.05
CA ILE A 231 0.65 -26.34 0.21
C ILE A 231 -0.60 -26.89 -0.45
N ASP A 232 -1.76 -26.28 -0.22
CA ASP A 232 -3.06 -26.74 -0.76
C ASP A 232 -3.07 -26.77 -2.29
N LYS A 233 -2.37 -25.83 -2.93
CA LYS A 233 -2.23 -25.73 -4.39
C LYS A 233 -1.02 -26.47 -4.97
N ASN A 234 -0.14 -27.00 -4.13
CA ASN A 234 1.08 -27.71 -4.52
C ASN A 234 2.07 -26.89 -5.39
N TRP A 235 2.18 -25.57 -5.20
CA TRP A 235 3.04 -24.70 -6.02
C TRP A 235 4.56 -24.95 -5.89
N GLU A 236 4.99 -25.69 -4.86
CA GLU A 236 6.41 -25.98 -4.59
C GLU A 236 6.74 -27.48 -4.64
N GLN A 237 5.90 -28.30 -5.28
CA GLN A 237 6.04 -29.77 -5.28
C GLN A 237 7.41 -30.28 -5.77
N SER A 238 8.08 -29.52 -6.65
CA SER A 238 9.38 -29.87 -7.24
C SER A 238 10.60 -29.34 -6.48
N LYS A 239 10.40 -28.54 -5.41
CA LYS A 239 11.50 -27.88 -4.68
C LYS A 239 11.94 -28.68 -3.44
N GLY A 240 13.24 -28.64 -3.13
CA GLY A 240 13.76 -29.13 -1.85
C GLY A 240 13.34 -28.21 -0.70
N PHE A 241 13.30 -28.73 0.53
CA PHE A 241 12.84 -27.97 1.72
C PHE A 241 13.53 -26.60 1.89
N LEU A 242 14.85 -26.53 1.66
CA LEU A 242 15.63 -25.29 1.76
C LEU A 242 15.25 -24.22 0.72
N ASP A 243 14.66 -24.65 -0.40
CA ASP A 243 14.26 -23.76 -1.50
C ASP A 243 12.79 -23.36 -1.42
N THR A 244 12.05 -23.87 -0.43
CA THR A 244 10.63 -23.53 -0.22
C THR A 244 10.46 -22.11 0.31
N PHE A 245 9.32 -21.49 -0.01
CA PHE A 245 8.89 -20.21 0.53
C PHE A 245 8.94 -20.23 2.07
N ALA A 246 8.48 -21.32 2.69
CA ALA A 246 8.43 -21.44 4.15
C ALA A 246 9.81 -21.35 4.81
N CYS A 247 10.86 -21.88 4.17
CA CYS A 247 12.22 -21.78 4.69
C CYS A 247 12.87 -20.44 4.33
N LYS A 248 12.75 -19.98 3.08
CA LYS A 248 13.42 -18.76 2.60
C LYS A 248 12.90 -17.48 3.25
N ILE A 249 11.58 -17.39 3.51
CA ILE A 249 10.97 -16.22 4.15
C ILE A 249 11.54 -15.96 5.56
N ASP A 250 11.87 -17.02 6.31
CA ASP A 250 12.42 -16.95 7.67
C ASP A 250 13.95 -16.89 7.74
N THR A 251 14.62 -16.99 6.59
CA THR A 251 16.08 -17.03 6.50
C THR A 251 16.58 -15.95 5.56
N ILE A 252 16.85 -16.30 4.31
CA ILE A 252 17.51 -15.44 3.31
C ILE A 252 16.74 -14.13 3.10
N TRP A 253 15.41 -14.19 3.00
CA TRP A 253 14.61 -13.00 2.72
C TRP A 253 14.39 -12.13 3.96
N THR A 254 14.49 -12.70 5.17
CA THR A 254 14.49 -11.92 6.42
C THR A 254 15.73 -11.01 6.51
N ASP A 255 16.90 -11.51 6.09
CA ASP A 255 18.15 -10.73 6.09
C ASP A 255 18.06 -9.49 5.19
N LEU A 256 17.35 -9.60 4.05
CA LEU A 256 17.13 -8.49 3.11
C LEU A 256 16.49 -7.26 3.78
N PHE A 257 15.50 -7.46 4.66
CA PHE A 257 14.79 -6.36 5.30
C PHE A 257 15.39 -5.93 6.64
N TRP A 258 16.33 -6.69 7.20
CA TRP A 258 16.87 -6.45 8.54
C TRP A 258 17.53 -5.07 8.70
N GLN A 259 18.08 -4.54 7.62
CA GLN A 259 18.68 -3.20 7.58
C GLN A 259 17.65 -2.07 7.58
N HIS A 260 16.40 -2.38 7.22
CA HIS A 260 15.28 -1.45 7.14
C HIS A 260 14.26 -1.66 8.28
N ARG A 261 14.66 -2.32 9.38
CA ARG A 261 13.75 -2.59 10.50
C ARG A 261 13.31 -1.31 11.23
N LYS A 262 12.02 -1.18 11.50
CA LYS A 262 11.46 -0.17 12.43
C LYS A 262 11.19 -0.84 13.77
N GLU A 263 11.66 -0.26 14.86
CA GLU A 263 11.41 -0.76 16.24
C GLU A 263 11.76 -2.26 16.45
N ASN A 264 12.80 -2.75 15.76
CA ASN A 264 13.22 -4.16 15.72
C ASN A 264 12.18 -5.13 15.11
N SER A 265 11.31 -4.64 14.23
CA SER A 265 10.43 -5.44 13.36
C SER A 265 10.68 -5.14 11.88
N ILE A 266 10.50 -6.16 11.05
CA ILE A 266 10.56 -6.10 9.59
C ILE A 266 9.21 -6.42 8.93
N ASP A 267 8.18 -6.64 9.74
CA ASP A 267 6.86 -7.09 9.28
C ASP A 267 6.21 -6.05 8.35
N GLU A 268 6.35 -4.77 8.68
CA GLU A 268 5.86 -3.68 7.83
C GLU A 268 6.56 -3.67 6.47
N ALA A 269 7.88 -3.90 6.44
CA ALA A 269 8.67 -3.94 5.22
C ALA A 269 8.24 -5.09 4.32
N PHE A 270 8.01 -6.28 4.89
CA PHE A 270 7.44 -7.42 4.17
C PHE A 270 6.06 -7.09 3.59
N MET A 271 5.15 -6.55 4.40
CA MET A 271 3.79 -6.26 3.93
C MET A 271 3.78 -5.21 2.83
N ARG A 272 4.61 -4.16 2.92
CA ARG A 272 4.77 -3.15 1.86
C ARG A 272 5.30 -3.76 0.57
N PHE A 273 6.31 -4.62 0.65
CA PHE A 273 6.89 -5.29 -0.51
C PHE A 273 5.87 -6.23 -1.18
N ILE A 274 5.30 -7.15 -0.42
CA ILE A 274 4.32 -8.15 -0.89
C ILE A 274 3.09 -7.47 -1.48
N SER A 275 2.57 -6.43 -0.81
CA SER A 275 1.43 -5.64 -1.28
C SER A 275 1.72 -4.97 -2.64
N CYS A 276 2.91 -4.41 -2.82
CA CYS A 276 3.29 -3.83 -4.11
C CYS A 276 3.37 -4.88 -5.22
N ILE A 277 3.99 -6.04 -4.95
CA ILE A 277 4.02 -7.14 -5.92
C ILE A 277 2.59 -7.59 -6.25
N ALA A 278 1.72 -7.75 -5.26
CA ALA A 278 0.31 -8.08 -5.48
C ALA A 278 -0.38 -7.05 -6.39
N MET A 279 -0.20 -5.75 -6.14
CA MET A 279 -0.76 -4.69 -6.99
C MET A 279 -0.31 -4.81 -8.46
N LEU A 280 0.98 -5.07 -8.69
CA LEU A 280 1.55 -5.24 -10.03
C LEU A 280 0.96 -6.47 -10.73
N ARG A 281 0.87 -7.59 -10.02
CA ARG A 281 0.32 -8.85 -10.56
C ARG A 281 -1.16 -8.72 -10.90
N GLN A 282 -1.95 -8.06 -10.05
CA GLN A 282 -3.37 -7.81 -10.34
C GLN A 282 -3.57 -6.98 -11.62
N SER A 283 -2.67 -6.04 -11.91
CA SER A 283 -2.68 -5.27 -13.16
C SER A 283 -2.36 -6.11 -14.41
N LEU A 284 -1.38 -7.01 -14.31
CA LEU A 284 -0.93 -7.84 -15.44
C LEU A 284 -1.89 -9.00 -15.73
N GLU A 285 -2.43 -9.61 -14.67
CA GLU A 285 -3.35 -10.76 -14.77
C GLU A 285 -4.79 -10.33 -15.09
N LYS A 286 -5.05 -9.02 -15.09
CA LYS A 286 -6.34 -8.40 -15.49
C LYS A 286 -7.55 -8.96 -14.75
N SER A 287 -7.41 -9.21 -13.43
CA SER A 287 -8.53 -9.66 -12.60
C SER A 287 -9.69 -8.64 -12.61
N ASP A 288 -10.92 -9.14 -12.38
CA ASP A 288 -12.15 -8.34 -12.49
C ASP A 288 -12.21 -7.18 -11.47
N ASP A 289 -11.77 -7.41 -10.22
CA ASP A 289 -11.77 -6.41 -9.13
C ASP A 289 -10.38 -5.76 -8.91
N ARG A 290 -9.49 -5.79 -9.92
CA ARG A 290 -8.10 -5.31 -9.78
C ARG A 290 -8.01 -3.85 -9.32
N ILE A 291 -8.86 -2.97 -9.86
CA ILE A 291 -8.81 -1.53 -9.56
C ILE A 291 -9.13 -1.26 -8.08
N ASN A 292 -10.14 -1.93 -7.55
CA ASN A 292 -10.51 -1.85 -6.14
C ASN A 292 -9.42 -2.45 -5.25
N THR A 293 -8.87 -3.59 -5.66
CA THR A 293 -7.76 -4.26 -4.97
C THR A 293 -6.53 -3.36 -4.89
N ILE A 294 -6.10 -2.77 -6.02
CA ILE A 294 -5.00 -1.81 -6.09
C ILE A 294 -5.26 -0.61 -5.18
N SER A 295 -6.49 -0.09 -5.14
CA SER A 295 -6.86 1.03 -4.26
C SER A 295 -6.69 0.65 -2.78
N LYS A 296 -7.27 -0.48 -2.36
CA LYS A 296 -7.22 -0.98 -0.97
C LYS A 296 -5.79 -1.26 -0.51
N LEU A 297 -4.96 -1.81 -1.39
CA LEU A 297 -3.55 -2.12 -1.12
C LEU A 297 -2.68 -0.85 -1.08
N GLN A 298 -2.98 0.14 -1.93
CA GLN A 298 -2.30 1.44 -1.85
C GLN A 298 -2.61 2.17 -0.54
N GLU A 299 -3.87 2.13 -0.09
CA GLU A 299 -4.31 2.76 1.16
C GLU A 299 -3.69 2.10 2.38
N ASN A 300 -3.70 0.76 2.43
CA ASN A 300 -3.10 0.01 3.52
C ASN A 300 -2.49 -1.31 3.02
N PRO A 301 -1.15 -1.45 3.03
CA PRO A 301 -0.47 -2.68 2.63
C PRO A 301 -0.90 -3.92 3.42
N ASN A 302 -1.37 -3.75 4.66
CA ASN A 302 -1.84 -4.84 5.51
C ASN A 302 -3.13 -5.51 5.02
N ASN A 303 -3.80 -4.93 4.02
CA ASN A 303 -4.99 -5.52 3.39
C ASN A 303 -4.65 -6.64 2.39
N VAL A 304 -3.37 -6.96 2.14
CA VAL A 304 -3.02 -8.07 1.24
C VAL A 304 -3.48 -9.40 1.83
N ARG A 305 -4.08 -10.23 0.98
CA ARG A 305 -4.58 -11.56 1.31
C ARG A 305 -3.97 -12.60 0.38
N ALA A 306 -3.83 -13.83 0.87
CA ALA A 306 -3.19 -14.91 0.14
C ALA A 306 -3.92 -15.23 -1.18
N GLU A 307 -5.24 -15.15 -1.19
CA GLU A 307 -6.10 -15.55 -2.31
C GLU A 307 -5.98 -14.63 -3.54
N ILE A 308 -5.34 -13.47 -3.38
CA ILE A 308 -5.07 -12.53 -4.47
C ILE A 308 -3.96 -13.05 -5.40
N PHE A 309 -3.10 -13.95 -4.91
CA PHE A 309 -1.99 -14.48 -5.69
C PHE A 309 -2.43 -15.69 -6.53
N SER A 310 -2.05 -15.65 -7.80
CA SER A 310 -1.98 -16.83 -8.68
C SER A 310 -0.62 -17.55 -8.49
N GLU A 311 -0.47 -18.72 -9.12
CA GLU A 311 0.81 -19.43 -9.16
C GLU A 311 1.91 -18.57 -9.82
N GLU A 312 1.60 -17.92 -10.95
CA GLU A 312 2.53 -17.02 -11.61
C GLU A 312 2.89 -15.82 -10.72
N GLY A 313 1.90 -15.25 -10.02
CA GLY A 313 2.14 -14.16 -9.08
C GLY A 313 3.01 -14.58 -7.90
N PHE A 314 2.85 -15.81 -7.40
CA PHE A 314 3.70 -16.39 -6.37
C PHE A 314 5.15 -16.60 -6.85
N LEU A 315 5.34 -17.16 -8.04
CA LEU A 315 6.67 -17.36 -8.61
C LEU A 315 7.38 -16.01 -8.79
N PHE A 316 6.69 -15.02 -9.36
CA PHE A 316 7.23 -13.67 -9.53
C PHE A 316 7.61 -13.02 -8.19
N LEU A 317 6.81 -13.21 -7.14
CA LEU A 317 7.14 -12.73 -5.80
C LEU A 317 8.45 -13.36 -5.27
N CYS A 318 8.60 -14.67 -5.43
CA CYS A 318 9.82 -15.39 -5.03
C CYS A 318 11.04 -14.89 -5.81
N ASP A 319 10.90 -14.73 -7.13
CA ASP A 319 11.97 -14.22 -8.00
C ASP A 319 12.39 -12.80 -7.58
N CYS A 320 11.43 -11.95 -7.22
CA CYS A 320 11.72 -10.61 -6.71
C CYS A 320 12.49 -10.66 -5.37
N PHE A 321 12.08 -11.51 -4.43
CA PHE A 321 12.81 -11.66 -3.17
C PHE A 321 14.24 -12.18 -3.38
N ASP A 322 14.40 -13.22 -4.20
CA ASP A 322 15.71 -13.80 -4.51
C ASP A 322 16.60 -12.77 -5.22
N LEU A 323 16.06 -12.02 -6.19
CA LEU A 323 16.77 -10.95 -6.89
C LEU A 323 17.33 -9.91 -5.92
N TYR A 324 16.48 -9.29 -5.09
CA TYR A 324 16.94 -8.23 -4.20
C TYR A 324 17.86 -8.75 -3.09
N SER A 325 17.66 -9.99 -2.63
CA SER A 325 18.58 -10.65 -1.69
C SER A 325 19.97 -10.83 -2.30
N ASN A 326 20.05 -11.24 -3.58
CA ASN A 326 21.32 -11.42 -4.28
C ASN A 326 22.00 -10.09 -4.58
N LEU A 327 21.26 -9.09 -5.07
CA LEU A 327 21.79 -7.73 -5.31
C LEU A 327 22.42 -7.15 -4.05
N PHE A 328 21.77 -7.33 -2.90
CA PHE A 328 22.27 -6.87 -1.62
C PHE A 328 23.56 -7.61 -1.19
N LYS A 329 23.61 -8.93 -1.39
CA LYS A 329 24.80 -9.75 -1.09
C LYS A 329 26.00 -9.41 -1.98
N GLU A 330 25.75 -9.17 -3.26
CA GLU A 330 26.79 -8.90 -4.26
C GLU A 330 27.21 -7.42 -4.33
N ASN A 331 26.51 -6.52 -3.61
CA ASN A 331 26.72 -5.07 -3.67
C ASN A 331 26.69 -4.51 -5.11
N ILE A 332 25.75 -4.97 -5.92
CA ILE A 332 25.59 -4.46 -7.30
C ILE A 332 25.06 -3.02 -7.23
N ASP A 333 25.81 -2.09 -7.83
CA ASP A 333 25.39 -0.69 -7.93
C ASP A 333 24.26 -0.54 -8.96
N ILE A 334 23.05 -0.34 -8.44
CA ILE A 334 21.83 -0.02 -9.19
C ILE A 334 21.40 1.45 -9.01
N SER A 335 22.30 2.34 -8.60
CA SER A 335 21.99 3.75 -8.38
C SER A 335 21.52 4.44 -9.67
N ILE A 336 20.49 5.26 -9.53
CA ILE A 336 19.93 6.06 -10.63
C ILE A 336 20.47 7.48 -10.49
N ASN A 337 21.45 7.82 -11.34
CA ASN A 337 22.15 9.10 -11.29
C ASN A 337 21.47 10.14 -12.19
N MET A 338 20.16 10.33 -12.02
CA MET A 338 19.39 11.36 -12.74
C MET A 338 18.25 11.90 -11.86
N PRO A 339 17.79 13.14 -12.07
CA PRO A 339 16.71 13.72 -11.29
C PRO A 339 15.40 12.93 -11.45
N LEU A 340 14.84 12.49 -10.31
CA LEU A 340 13.50 11.91 -10.22
C LEU A 340 12.45 12.94 -9.72
N TRP A 341 12.88 14.15 -9.36
CA TRP A 341 12.05 15.26 -8.87
C TRP A 341 11.10 14.81 -7.73
N GLN A 342 9.79 15.01 -7.89
CA GLN A 342 8.76 14.61 -6.92
C GLN A 342 8.69 13.09 -6.69
N HIS A 343 9.35 12.29 -7.52
CA HIS A 343 9.40 10.83 -7.44
C HIS A 343 10.68 10.32 -6.76
N SER A 344 11.57 11.22 -6.35
CA SER A 344 12.83 10.85 -5.72
C SER A 344 12.58 10.14 -4.38
N PRO A 345 13.21 8.98 -4.14
CA PRO A 345 13.30 8.40 -2.81
C PRO A 345 14.27 9.21 -1.93
N ASP A 346 14.18 9.05 -0.62
CA ASP A 346 15.21 9.54 0.32
C ASP A 346 16.48 8.67 0.23
N GLY A 347 16.32 7.37 -0.02
CA GLY A 347 17.40 6.40 -0.26
C GLY A 347 17.37 5.83 -1.68
N THR A 348 16.98 4.55 -1.80
CA THR A 348 16.83 3.81 -3.05
C THR A 348 15.35 3.58 -3.36
N LEU A 349 15.02 3.17 -4.59
CA LEU A 349 13.65 2.75 -4.92
C LEU A 349 13.17 1.57 -4.04
N PHE A 350 14.09 0.71 -3.60
CA PHE A 350 13.77 -0.38 -2.67
C PHE A 350 13.45 0.16 -1.27
N SER A 351 14.28 1.05 -0.70
CA SER A 351 13.99 1.64 0.62
C SER A 351 12.72 2.49 0.61
N ALA A 352 12.45 3.21 -0.48
CA ALA A 352 11.19 3.93 -0.66
C ALA A 352 9.98 3.00 -0.58
N LEU A 353 10.09 1.82 -1.20
CA LEU A 353 9.04 0.83 -1.17
C LEU A 353 8.81 0.28 0.24
N VAL A 354 9.88 -0.11 0.93
CA VAL A 354 9.79 -0.97 2.13
C VAL A 354 9.82 -0.21 3.45
N PHE A 355 10.26 1.05 3.45
CA PHE A 355 10.57 1.78 4.70
C PHE A 355 10.13 3.24 4.72
N GLU A 356 10.39 3.99 3.65
CA GLU A 356 10.18 5.45 3.66
C GLU A 356 8.69 5.80 3.71
N ASP A 357 8.37 6.88 4.40
CA ASP A 357 6.99 7.35 4.53
C ASP A 357 6.69 8.38 3.42
N ASN A 358 5.49 8.33 2.86
CA ASN A 358 5.08 9.25 1.81
C ASN A 358 4.74 10.63 2.41
N GLN A 359 5.73 11.51 2.36
CA GLN A 359 5.66 12.86 2.90
C GLN A 359 4.62 13.74 2.19
N PHE A 360 4.20 13.37 0.98
CA PHE A 360 3.26 14.13 0.15
C PHE A 360 1.81 13.70 0.32
N SER A 361 1.53 12.67 1.14
CA SER A 361 0.18 12.18 1.40
C SER A 361 -0.19 12.34 2.86
N THR A 362 -1.35 12.95 3.12
CA THR A 362 -1.94 13.00 4.46
C THR A 362 -2.69 11.72 4.82
N LEU A 363 -3.08 10.93 3.83
CA LEU A 363 -3.88 9.71 3.97
C LEU A 363 -3.04 8.43 3.89
N GLN A 364 -1.97 8.43 3.08
CA GLN A 364 -1.17 7.24 2.75
C GLN A 364 0.28 7.38 3.24
N ARG A 365 0.48 7.83 4.49
CA ARG A 365 1.82 8.11 5.02
C ARG A 365 2.72 6.88 5.06
N ASN A 366 2.16 5.69 5.33
CA ASN A 366 2.94 4.46 5.52
C ASN A 366 3.01 3.59 4.26
N SER A 367 3.12 4.19 3.07
CA SER A 367 3.16 3.46 1.80
C SER A 367 3.84 4.30 0.72
N ALA A 368 4.68 3.68 -0.11
CA ALA A 368 5.26 4.36 -1.28
C ALA A 368 4.18 4.91 -2.22
N SER A 369 4.48 6.02 -2.88
CA SER A 369 3.60 6.57 -3.91
C SER A 369 3.45 5.60 -5.08
N TYR A 370 2.35 5.69 -5.82
CA TYR A 370 2.19 4.93 -7.07
C TYR A 370 3.39 5.09 -8.01
N SER A 371 3.89 6.32 -8.18
CA SER A 371 5.04 6.59 -9.04
C SER A 371 6.33 5.89 -8.60
N GLN A 372 6.59 5.81 -7.29
CA GLN A 372 7.76 5.11 -6.76
C GLN A 372 7.63 3.60 -6.97
N LYS A 373 6.42 3.03 -6.76
CA LYS A 373 6.13 1.60 -7.05
C LYS A 373 6.33 1.27 -8.53
N ILE A 374 5.98 2.20 -9.42
CA ILE A 374 6.19 2.05 -10.86
C ILE A 374 7.66 2.10 -11.26
N LEU A 375 8.43 3.04 -10.70
CA LEU A 375 9.89 3.09 -10.93
C LEU A 375 10.57 1.83 -10.39
N PHE A 376 10.16 1.37 -9.21
CA PHE A 376 10.62 0.10 -8.63
C PHE A 376 10.29 -1.10 -9.54
N TYR A 377 9.07 -1.14 -10.09
CA TYR A 377 8.67 -2.19 -11.01
C TYR A 377 9.54 -2.20 -12.27
N ALA A 378 9.76 -1.04 -12.90
CA ALA A 378 10.63 -0.93 -14.06
C ALA A 378 12.07 -1.37 -13.77
N GLN A 379 12.63 -0.99 -12.61
CA GLN A 379 13.95 -1.45 -12.18
C GLN A 379 13.97 -2.98 -12.06
N THR A 380 12.95 -3.56 -11.42
CA THR A 380 12.82 -5.00 -11.20
C THR A 380 12.70 -5.77 -12.53
N GLU A 381 11.89 -5.28 -13.47
CA GLU A 381 11.74 -5.90 -14.79
C GLU A 381 13.07 -5.97 -15.56
N TYR A 382 13.86 -4.89 -15.55
CA TYR A 382 15.17 -4.90 -16.19
C TYR A 382 16.09 -5.97 -15.57
N LEU A 383 16.12 -6.00 -14.24
CA LEU A 383 17.01 -6.89 -13.49
C LEU A 383 16.62 -8.37 -13.64
N LEU A 384 15.33 -8.69 -13.74
CA LEU A 384 14.87 -10.07 -13.97
C LEU A 384 15.08 -10.54 -15.41
N ARG A 385 14.94 -9.65 -16.40
CA ARG A 385 15.02 -10.02 -17.83
C ARG A 385 16.43 -10.03 -18.40
N THR A 386 17.39 -9.40 -17.73
CA THR A 386 18.77 -9.32 -18.21
C THR A 386 19.66 -10.32 -17.46
N GLN A 387 20.27 -11.25 -18.21
CA GLN A 387 21.17 -12.25 -17.63
C GLN A 387 22.46 -11.63 -17.05
N ASN A 388 22.95 -10.56 -17.69
CA ASN A 388 24.13 -9.81 -17.25
C ASN A 388 23.75 -8.35 -17.10
N PHE A 389 23.88 -7.82 -15.89
CA PHE A 389 23.61 -6.42 -15.61
C PHE A 389 24.53 -5.51 -16.43
N ASN A 390 23.94 -4.63 -17.25
CA ASN A 390 24.66 -3.60 -17.97
C ASN A 390 24.20 -2.22 -17.49
N ARG A 391 25.08 -1.51 -16.77
CA ARG A 391 24.73 -0.21 -16.18
C ARG A 391 24.28 0.83 -17.20
N THR A 392 24.88 0.85 -18.40
CA THR A 392 24.48 1.81 -19.44
C THR A 392 23.07 1.55 -19.94
N TYR A 393 22.74 0.30 -20.27
CA TYR A 393 21.39 -0.05 -20.72
C TYR A 393 20.35 0.06 -19.60
N PHE A 394 20.74 -0.24 -18.37
CA PHE A 394 19.90 -0.01 -17.20
C PHE A 394 19.54 1.48 -17.04
N LEU A 395 20.53 2.37 -17.10
CA LEU A 395 20.28 3.82 -16.99
C LEU A 395 19.48 4.34 -18.19
N ASP A 396 19.72 3.83 -19.39
CA ASP A 396 18.95 4.20 -20.58
C ASP A 396 17.47 3.78 -20.47
N TRP A 397 17.23 2.57 -19.97
CA TRP A 397 15.90 2.05 -19.63
C TRP A 397 15.22 2.93 -18.57
N MET A 398 15.89 3.16 -17.43
CA MET A 398 15.32 3.97 -16.35
C MET A 398 15.08 5.42 -16.78
N ARG A 399 15.89 5.99 -17.68
CA ARG A 399 15.66 7.34 -18.24
C ARG A 399 14.34 7.41 -19.00
N VAL A 400 14.08 6.45 -19.89
CA VAL A 400 12.84 6.38 -20.68
C VAL A 400 11.64 6.26 -19.74
N ILE A 401 11.70 5.35 -18.77
CA ILE A 401 10.60 5.18 -17.80
C ILE A 401 10.41 6.43 -16.94
N ARG A 402 11.50 7.05 -16.47
CA ARG A 402 11.46 8.32 -15.72
C ARG A 402 10.74 9.40 -16.52
N ASN A 403 11.04 9.55 -17.80
CA ASN A 403 10.39 10.54 -18.67
C ASN A 403 8.88 10.27 -18.82
N ILE A 404 8.47 9.00 -18.90
CA ILE A 404 7.05 8.60 -18.93
C ILE A 404 6.35 8.92 -17.60
N VAL A 405 6.96 8.56 -16.48
CA VAL A 405 6.41 8.73 -15.13
C VAL A 405 6.34 10.20 -14.71
N SER A 406 7.35 10.98 -15.10
CA SER A 406 7.51 12.38 -14.70
C SER A 406 6.64 13.35 -15.49
N ARG A 407 5.90 12.84 -16.48
CA ARG A 407 4.85 13.61 -17.16
C ARG A 407 3.82 14.07 -16.11
N GLY A 408 3.56 15.37 -16.08
CA GLY A 408 2.57 15.99 -15.20
C GLY A 408 1.36 16.49 -15.97
N ASP A 409 0.17 16.43 -15.34
CA ASP A 409 -0.99 17.17 -15.84
C ASP A 409 -0.84 18.62 -15.39
N ILE A 410 -0.54 19.54 -16.31
CA ILE A 410 -0.28 20.93 -15.93
C ILE A 410 -1.59 21.71 -15.93
N SER A 411 -1.94 22.29 -14.78
CA SER A 411 -3.09 23.18 -14.65
C SER A 411 -2.75 24.58 -15.17
N LYS A 412 -3.77 25.32 -15.61
CA LYS A 412 -3.64 26.72 -16.03
C LYS A 412 -3.20 27.69 -14.91
N TYR A 413 -3.07 27.21 -13.68
CA TYR A 413 -2.65 27.95 -12.49
C TYR A 413 -1.30 27.46 -11.93
N GLY A 414 -0.58 26.67 -12.72
CA GLY A 414 0.75 26.17 -12.38
C GLY A 414 0.77 24.97 -11.42
N ASP A 415 -0.37 24.30 -11.19
CA ASP A 415 -0.34 23.04 -10.44
C ASP A 415 0.14 21.93 -11.36
N ARG A 416 1.06 21.09 -10.88
CA ARG A 416 1.65 19.99 -11.65
C ARG A 416 1.47 18.65 -10.92
N PRO A 417 0.22 18.16 -10.73
CA PRO A 417 0.01 16.83 -10.17
C PRO A 417 0.70 15.74 -11.01
N ALA A 418 1.22 14.72 -10.32
CA ALA A 418 1.65 13.49 -10.96
C ALA A 418 0.49 12.83 -11.73
N ILE A 419 0.78 12.29 -12.91
CA ILE A 419 -0.23 11.59 -13.72
C ILE A 419 -0.66 10.28 -13.07
N ILE A 420 0.28 9.59 -12.42
CA ILE A 420 0.03 8.30 -11.78
C ILE A 420 -0.45 8.54 -10.34
N ARG A 421 -1.70 8.96 -10.21
CA ARG A 421 -2.34 9.28 -8.91
C ARG A 421 -3.63 8.52 -8.62
N SER A 422 -4.01 7.59 -9.50
CA SER A 422 -5.19 6.75 -9.34
C SER A 422 -4.87 5.28 -9.63
N PRO A 423 -5.67 4.34 -9.10
CA PRO A 423 -5.52 2.92 -9.41
C PRO A 423 -5.58 2.63 -10.93
N GLN A 424 -6.40 3.37 -11.69
CA GLN A 424 -6.52 3.21 -13.14
C GLN A 424 -5.26 3.70 -13.89
N ALA A 425 -4.67 4.81 -13.45
CA ALA A 425 -3.43 5.31 -14.04
C ALA A 425 -2.26 4.37 -13.71
N PHE A 426 -2.23 3.82 -12.49
CA PHE A 426 -1.29 2.77 -12.10
C PHE A 426 -1.47 1.52 -12.98
N ASP A 427 -2.69 1.02 -13.14
CA ASP A 427 -2.99 -0.13 -14.00
C ASP A 427 -2.51 0.07 -15.45
N GLY A 428 -2.82 1.24 -16.03
CA GLY A 428 -2.42 1.58 -17.39
C GLY A 428 -0.91 1.65 -17.59
N VAL A 429 -0.17 2.21 -16.63
CA VAL A 429 1.29 2.35 -16.75
C VAL A 429 2.05 1.05 -16.44
N VAL A 430 1.53 0.18 -15.55
CA VAL A 430 2.09 -1.18 -15.35
C VAL A 430 2.05 -1.96 -16.66
N ASN A 431 0.90 -1.95 -17.34
CA ASN A 431 0.75 -2.62 -18.63
C ASN A 431 1.70 -2.03 -19.69
N LEU A 432 1.84 -0.70 -19.76
CA LEU A 432 2.79 -0.04 -20.66
C LEU A 432 4.24 -0.47 -20.38
N ILE A 433 4.67 -0.49 -19.11
CA ILE A 433 6.04 -0.88 -18.76
C ILE A 433 6.29 -2.35 -19.08
N ASN A 434 5.31 -3.22 -18.86
CA ASN A 434 5.41 -4.62 -19.26
C ASN A 434 5.60 -4.80 -20.77
N GLU A 435 4.89 -4.02 -21.60
CA GLU A 435 5.11 -3.99 -23.06
C GLU A 435 6.53 -3.51 -23.39
N LEU A 436 7.02 -2.45 -22.73
CA LEU A 436 8.36 -1.91 -22.97
C LEU A 436 9.48 -2.83 -22.46
N ALA A 437 9.21 -3.65 -21.45
CA ALA A 437 10.19 -4.52 -20.80
C ALA A 437 10.74 -5.61 -21.75
N GLU A 438 10.03 -5.94 -22.83
CA GLU A 438 10.56 -6.78 -23.93
C GLU A 438 11.84 -6.20 -24.54
N GLY A 439 11.96 -4.87 -24.56
CA GLY A 439 13.10 -4.12 -25.09
C GLY A 439 14.09 -3.62 -24.05
N CYS A 440 13.96 -3.97 -22.77
CA CYS A 440 14.73 -3.34 -21.70
C CYS A 440 16.26 -3.49 -21.85
N GLY A 441 16.72 -4.59 -22.46
CA GLY A 441 18.15 -4.82 -22.74
C GLY A 441 18.78 -3.86 -23.76
N ASN A 442 17.98 -3.20 -24.61
CA ASN A 442 18.40 -2.08 -25.46
C ASN A 442 17.16 -1.27 -25.90
N ILE A 443 16.72 -0.40 -25.00
CA ILE A 443 15.43 0.30 -25.14
C ILE A 443 15.37 1.20 -26.39
N TYR A 444 16.49 1.79 -26.81
CA TYR A 444 16.49 2.64 -28.00
C TYR A 444 16.30 1.84 -29.28
N HIS A 445 16.96 0.68 -29.39
CA HIS A 445 16.75 -0.20 -30.53
C HIS A 445 15.30 -0.66 -30.60
N PHE A 446 14.71 -1.04 -29.46
CA PHE A 446 13.30 -1.43 -29.38
C PHE A 446 12.35 -0.30 -29.78
N LEU A 447 12.51 0.91 -29.23
CA LEU A 447 11.65 2.06 -29.53
C LEU A 447 11.79 2.59 -30.96
N ALA A 448 12.96 2.44 -31.59
CA ALA A 448 13.16 2.88 -32.97
C ALA A 448 12.44 1.98 -34.00
N GLN A 449 12.13 0.74 -33.63
CA GLN A 449 11.33 -0.18 -34.46
C GLN A 449 9.85 0.26 -34.51
N LYS A 450 9.20 0.07 -35.65
CA LYS A 450 7.78 0.45 -35.84
C LYS A 450 6.83 -0.57 -35.19
N ASP A 451 5.72 -0.06 -34.65
CA ASP A 451 4.48 -0.80 -34.32
C ASP A 451 4.49 -1.79 -33.14
N LEU A 452 5.43 -1.70 -32.20
CA LEU A 452 5.50 -2.64 -31.07
C LEU A 452 4.68 -2.23 -29.83
N VAL A 453 4.57 -0.94 -29.51
CA VAL A 453 3.86 -0.45 -28.31
C VAL A 453 2.38 -0.22 -28.62
N LYS A 454 1.50 -0.95 -27.94
CA LYS A 454 0.04 -0.94 -28.16
C LYS A 454 -0.70 -0.07 -27.16
N SER A 455 -0.14 0.14 -25.97
CA SER A 455 -0.77 0.93 -24.92
C SER A 455 -1.05 2.37 -25.36
N ALA A 456 -2.26 2.85 -25.06
CA ALA A 456 -2.66 4.24 -25.28
C ALA A 456 -2.19 5.18 -24.14
N PHE A 457 -1.71 4.63 -23.02
CA PHE A 457 -1.24 5.43 -21.90
C PHE A 457 0.03 6.21 -22.31
N ALA A 458 0.09 7.49 -21.95
CA ALA A 458 1.22 8.38 -22.24
C ALA A 458 1.67 8.42 -23.73
N ARG A 459 0.74 8.21 -24.67
CA ARG A 459 1.03 8.12 -26.12
C ARG A 459 1.94 9.23 -26.66
N GLU A 460 1.68 10.49 -26.30
CA GLU A 460 2.51 11.62 -26.74
C GLU A 460 3.97 11.50 -26.29
N GLN A 461 4.19 11.12 -25.02
CA GLN A 461 5.53 10.91 -24.48
C GLN A 461 6.22 9.72 -25.16
N ILE A 462 5.48 8.64 -25.44
CA ILE A 462 6.02 7.49 -26.16
C ILE A 462 6.47 7.86 -27.58
N GLU A 463 5.67 8.64 -28.32
CA GLU A 463 6.08 9.10 -29.65
C GLU A 463 7.31 10.02 -29.60
N GLU A 464 7.44 10.82 -28.54
CA GLU A 464 8.65 11.60 -28.30
C GLU A 464 9.86 10.69 -28.00
N GLU A 465 9.74 9.71 -27.11
CA GLU A 465 10.82 8.76 -26.80
C GLU A 465 11.22 7.92 -28.02
N LYS A 466 10.28 7.57 -28.91
CA LYS A 466 10.59 6.94 -30.20
C LYS A 466 11.41 7.84 -31.11
N LEU A 467 11.08 9.14 -31.19
CA LEU A 467 11.86 10.11 -31.97
C LEU A 467 13.28 10.24 -31.39
N LYS A 468 13.40 10.38 -30.07
CA LYS A 468 14.71 10.45 -29.39
C LYS A 468 15.54 9.19 -29.64
N ALA A 469 14.94 8.01 -29.52
CA ALA A 469 15.61 6.75 -29.80
C ALA A 469 16.17 6.71 -31.22
N LYS A 470 15.39 7.14 -32.23
CA LYS A 470 15.84 7.24 -33.63
C LYS A 470 17.01 8.22 -33.78
N LEU A 471 16.95 9.38 -33.13
CA LEU A 471 18.04 10.36 -33.15
C LEU A 471 19.33 9.82 -32.53
N ILE A 472 19.25 9.18 -31.36
CA ILE A 472 20.40 8.59 -30.66
C ILE A 472 21.04 7.48 -31.50
N LEU A 473 20.22 6.62 -32.14
CA LEU A 473 20.73 5.56 -33.00
C LEU A 473 21.32 6.09 -34.32
N HIS A 474 20.78 7.19 -34.84
CA HIS A 474 21.31 7.84 -36.04
C HIS A 474 22.67 8.48 -35.75
N ASN A 475 22.82 9.19 -34.64
CA ASN A 475 24.09 9.73 -34.18
C ASN A 475 24.18 9.73 -32.65
N SER A 476 25.14 8.97 -32.12
CA SER A 476 25.36 8.82 -30.68
C SER A 476 25.74 10.12 -29.96
N SER A 477 26.30 11.13 -30.66
CA SER A 477 26.63 12.43 -30.05
C SER A 477 25.38 13.17 -29.55
N TYR A 478 24.23 12.95 -30.18
CA TYR A 478 22.97 13.62 -29.84
C TYR A 478 22.45 13.24 -28.44
N LYS A 479 22.89 12.10 -27.89
CA LYS A 479 22.40 11.60 -26.59
C LYS A 479 22.66 12.59 -25.47
N GLU A 480 23.89 13.07 -25.34
CA GLU A 480 24.29 13.88 -24.18
C GLU A 480 23.57 15.24 -24.14
N PRO A 481 23.51 16.05 -25.22
CA PRO A 481 22.72 17.28 -25.23
C PRO A 481 21.23 17.07 -24.92
N MET A 482 20.63 15.97 -25.40
CA MET A 482 19.24 15.63 -25.09
C MET A 482 19.04 15.26 -23.61
N VAL A 483 19.93 14.44 -23.04
CA VAL A 483 19.84 14.06 -21.61
C VAL A 483 19.99 15.28 -20.70
N GLN A 484 20.90 16.19 -21.05
CA GLN A 484 21.13 17.41 -20.30
C GLN A 484 19.87 18.30 -20.26
N ILE A 485 19.26 18.56 -21.41
CA ILE A 485 18.06 19.39 -21.47
C ILE A 485 16.84 18.70 -20.85
N GLU A 486 16.73 17.37 -20.96
CA GLU A 486 15.69 16.56 -20.28
C GLU A 486 15.74 16.71 -18.76
N ASN A 487 16.92 16.85 -18.18
CA ASN A 487 17.14 16.90 -16.73
C ASN A 487 16.84 18.28 -16.10
N THR A 488 16.56 19.29 -16.92
CA THR A 488 16.19 20.63 -16.44
C THR A 488 14.83 20.64 -15.77
N ASN A 489 14.62 21.60 -14.86
CA ASN A 489 13.36 21.70 -14.11
C ASN A 489 12.15 22.07 -15.00
N LEU A 490 12.39 22.74 -16.14
CA LEU A 490 11.35 23.12 -17.10
C LEU A 490 10.82 21.92 -17.90
N PHE A 491 11.72 21.10 -18.43
CA PHE A 491 11.36 20.07 -19.40
C PHE A 491 11.01 18.73 -18.76
N GLN A 492 11.68 18.37 -17.66
CA GLN A 492 11.43 17.15 -16.92
C GLN A 492 11.19 15.87 -17.76
N GLY A 493 12.06 15.64 -18.74
CA GLY A 493 11.97 14.53 -19.69
C GLY A 493 11.16 14.79 -20.97
N ARG A 494 10.30 15.81 -20.99
CA ARG A 494 9.53 16.22 -22.18
C ARG A 494 10.21 17.39 -22.88
N ILE A 495 10.90 17.11 -23.98
CA ILE A 495 11.75 18.06 -24.71
C ILE A 495 11.27 18.31 -26.14
N ASP A 496 10.05 17.88 -26.53
CA ASP A 496 9.50 18.15 -27.86
C ASP A 496 9.50 19.64 -28.20
N PHE A 497 9.30 20.51 -27.20
CA PHE A 497 9.41 21.96 -27.39
C PHE A 497 10.85 22.44 -27.62
N ALA A 498 11.84 21.86 -26.94
CA ALA A 498 13.25 22.21 -27.20
C ALA A 498 13.66 21.78 -28.61
N LEU A 499 13.26 20.58 -29.04
CA LEU A 499 13.49 20.11 -30.41
C LEU A 499 12.77 20.98 -31.45
N PHE A 500 11.57 21.48 -31.13
CA PHE A 500 10.87 22.48 -31.95
C PHE A 500 11.59 23.84 -31.98
N THR A 501 12.22 24.25 -30.87
CA THR A 501 12.95 25.52 -30.76
C THR A 501 14.14 25.56 -31.69
N ILE A 502 14.82 24.43 -31.89
CA ILE A 502 15.96 24.30 -32.79
C ILE A 502 15.60 23.92 -34.23
N ASP A 503 14.30 23.90 -34.58
CA ASP A 503 13.80 23.52 -35.90
C ASP A 503 14.30 22.14 -36.37
N ILE A 504 14.16 21.12 -35.52
CA ILE A 504 14.62 19.76 -35.82
C ILE A 504 14.08 19.24 -37.17
N ASP A 505 14.96 18.70 -38.00
CA ASP A 505 14.60 17.99 -39.21
C ASP A 505 14.31 16.52 -38.88
N LYS A 506 13.02 16.22 -38.69
CA LYS A 506 12.56 14.88 -38.33
C LYS A 506 12.70 13.87 -39.48
N ASP A 507 12.72 14.33 -40.72
CA ASP A 507 12.77 13.45 -41.90
C ASP A 507 14.20 12.94 -42.12
N ASN A 508 15.20 13.82 -41.95
CA ASN A 508 16.61 13.47 -42.05
C ASN A 508 17.25 13.11 -40.70
N LEU A 509 16.49 13.15 -39.60
CA LEU A 509 16.98 12.91 -38.23
C LEU A 509 18.18 13.81 -37.88
N SER A 510 18.15 15.06 -38.33
CA SER A 510 19.23 16.03 -38.13
C SER A 510 18.92 16.96 -36.96
N LEU A 511 19.88 17.10 -36.05
CA LEU A 511 19.77 17.88 -34.83
C LEU A 511 20.94 18.85 -34.72
N ASP A 512 20.66 20.15 -34.51
CA ASP A 512 21.71 21.14 -34.23
C ASP A 512 22.15 21.05 -32.77
N GLU A 513 23.23 20.27 -32.54
CA GLU A 513 23.77 20.01 -31.21
C GLU A 513 24.23 21.29 -30.50
N LYS A 514 24.80 22.22 -31.27
CA LYS A 514 25.34 23.47 -30.72
C LYS A 514 24.19 24.35 -30.25
N LEU A 515 23.18 24.55 -31.09
CA LEU A 515 22.02 25.34 -30.72
C LEU A 515 21.28 24.71 -29.55
N LEU A 516 21.10 23.38 -29.51
CA LEU A 516 20.46 22.71 -28.38
C LEU A 516 21.25 22.91 -27.07
N SER A 517 22.58 22.83 -27.12
CA SER A 517 23.45 23.11 -25.98
C SER A 517 23.36 24.57 -25.52
N ASP A 518 23.27 25.51 -26.45
CA ASP A 518 23.10 26.93 -26.13
C ASP A 518 21.71 27.21 -25.52
N ILE A 519 20.65 26.56 -26.01
CA ILE A 519 19.33 26.59 -25.37
C ILE A 519 19.38 26.00 -23.97
N HIS A 520 20.07 24.88 -23.75
CA HIS A 520 20.25 24.30 -22.42
C HIS A 520 20.92 25.30 -21.45
N LYS A 521 21.98 26.01 -21.88
CA LYS A 521 22.61 27.07 -21.07
C LYS A 521 21.66 28.21 -20.75
N VAL A 522 20.81 28.61 -21.70
CA VAL A 522 19.77 29.62 -21.48
C VAL A 522 18.76 29.17 -20.42
N ILE A 523 18.36 27.90 -20.44
CA ILE A 523 17.49 27.30 -19.41
C ILE A 523 18.15 27.35 -18.05
N LEU A 524 19.38 26.86 -17.92
CA LEU A 524 20.11 26.87 -16.65
C LEU A 524 20.27 28.27 -16.07
N ARG A 525 20.57 29.25 -16.91
CA ARG A 525 20.82 30.63 -16.47
C ARG A 525 19.56 31.36 -16.02
N ASN A 526 18.41 31.09 -16.62
CA ASN A 526 17.22 31.94 -16.46
C ASN A 526 15.99 31.21 -15.88
N PHE A 527 15.96 29.88 -15.87
CA PHE A 527 14.74 29.09 -15.63
C PHE A 527 14.95 27.89 -14.69
N GLU A 528 16.06 27.82 -13.94
CA GLU A 528 16.20 26.84 -12.84
C GLU A 528 15.64 27.37 -11.50
N GLU A 529 15.56 28.70 -11.36
CA GLU A 529 14.88 29.39 -10.26
C GLU A 529 13.47 29.86 -10.69
N ASP A 530 12.74 30.51 -9.78
CA ASP A 530 11.42 31.06 -10.08
C ASP A 530 11.49 32.19 -11.13
N ILE A 531 10.39 32.42 -11.85
CA ILE A 531 10.32 33.42 -12.91
C ILE A 531 10.29 34.85 -12.34
N ASN A 532 11.18 35.70 -12.86
CA ASN A 532 11.28 37.10 -12.45
C ASN A 532 10.58 38.07 -13.42
N ASP A 533 10.46 39.33 -13.02
CA ASP A 533 9.79 40.35 -13.83
C ASP A 533 10.60 40.79 -15.05
N ASP A 534 11.93 40.59 -15.08
CA ASP A 534 12.71 40.79 -16.30
C ASP A 534 12.32 39.79 -17.38
N PHE A 535 12.00 38.55 -17.00
CA PHE A 535 11.39 37.57 -17.91
C PHE A 535 10.03 38.03 -18.44
N ARG A 536 9.14 38.50 -17.56
CA ARG A 536 7.80 39.00 -17.97
C ARG A 536 7.91 40.19 -18.92
N ARG A 537 8.83 41.12 -18.64
CA ARG A 537 9.13 42.28 -19.50
C ARG A 537 9.73 41.86 -20.84
N ALA A 538 10.63 40.89 -20.87
CA ALA A 538 11.20 40.37 -22.11
C ALA A 538 10.12 39.71 -22.97
N MET A 539 9.22 38.91 -22.38
CA MET A 539 8.10 38.30 -23.09
C MET A 539 7.15 39.33 -23.73
N LEU A 540 6.94 40.50 -23.12
CA LEU A 540 6.14 41.58 -23.69
C LEU A 540 6.74 42.19 -24.98
N THR A 541 8.04 41.96 -25.24
CA THR A 541 8.74 42.44 -26.45
C THR A 541 8.66 41.47 -27.62
N ILE A 542 8.18 40.25 -27.40
CA ILE A 542 8.20 39.22 -28.43
C ILE A 542 6.99 39.37 -29.34
N GLU A 543 7.27 39.44 -30.64
CA GLU A 543 6.29 39.52 -31.72
C GLU A 543 6.02 38.13 -32.29
N VAL A 544 4.75 37.83 -32.59
CA VAL A 544 4.34 36.69 -33.43
C VAL A 544 3.15 37.16 -34.28
N ASN A 545 3.25 37.00 -35.60
CA ASN A 545 2.20 37.36 -36.57
C ASN A 545 1.73 38.83 -36.47
N GLY A 546 2.63 39.76 -36.19
CA GLY A 546 2.35 41.19 -35.98
C GLY A 546 1.82 41.53 -34.58
N HIS A 547 1.70 40.55 -33.69
CA HIS A 547 1.12 40.74 -32.36
C HIS A 547 2.15 40.53 -31.25
N TYR A 548 2.07 41.35 -30.20
CA TYR A 548 2.92 41.27 -29.01
C TYR A 548 2.18 40.65 -27.81
N LYS A 549 1.19 39.80 -28.07
CA LYS A 549 0.11 39.51 -27.11
C LYS A 549 0.25 38.13 -26.46
N PHE A 550 1.47 37.76 -26.02
CA PHE A 550 1.71 36.44 -25.42
C PHE A 550 0.72 36.13 -24.28
N TYR A 551 0.36 37.14 -23.49
CA TYR A 551 -0.53 37.05 -22.32
C TYR A 551 -1.98 36.66 -22.63
N GLU A 552 -2.38 36.58 -23.91
CA GLU A 552 -3.71 36.14 -24.32
C GLU A 552 -3.94 34.62 -24.24
N TYR A 553 -2.89 33.84 -23.94
CA TYR A 553 -3.01 32.41 -23.62
C TYR A 553 -3.98 32.14 -22.45
N TRP A 554 -4.14 33.12 -21.56
CA TRP A 554 -4.99 33.03 -20.38
C TRP A 554 -5.95 34.22 -20.31
N TRP A 555 -7.19 33.97 -19.90
CA TRP A 555 -8.12 35.05 -19.63
C TRP A 555 -9.21 34.78 -18.59
N SER A 556 -9.74 35.87 -18.04
CA SER A 556 -11.05 35.95 -17.38
C SER A 556 -11.60 37.37 -17.51
N PHE A 557 -12.88 37.60 -17.20
CA PHE A 557 -13.47 38.94 -17.27
C PHE A 557 -13.54 39.61 -15.89
N TRP A 558 -13.35 40.93 -15.83
CA TRP A 558 -13.48 41.71 -14.61
C TRP A 558 -14.56 42.78 -14.76
N ASN A 559 -15.67 42.59 -14.03
CA ASN A 559 -16.86 43.42 -14.16
C ASN A 559 -16.72 44.85 -13.61
N VAL A 560 -15.77 45.12 -12.71
CA VAL A 560 -15.67 46.42 -12.03
C VAL A 560 -15.38 47.55 -13.02
N VAL A 561 -14.56 47.27 -14.04
CA VAL A 561 -14.19 48.22 -15.11
C VAL A 561 -14.41 47.66 -16.52
N SER A 562 -15.22 46.59 -16.63
CA SER A 562 -15.52 45.92 -17.91
C SER A 562 -14.27 45.61 -18.75
N ALA A 563 -13.30 44.90 -18.15
CA ALA A 563 -12.00 44.63 -18.78
C ALA A 563 -11.65 43.13 -18.81
N HIS A 564 -10.87 42.75 -19.83
CA HIS A 564 -10.32 41.40 -19.92
C HIS A 564 -9.06 41.26 -19.07
N LYS A 565 -9.11 40.36 -18.10
CA LYS A 565 -7.93 39.97 -17.31
C LYS A 565 -7.04 39.05 -18.12
N ARG A 566 -5.74 39.24 -17.97
CA ARG A 566 -4.65 38.47 -18.58
C ARG A 566 -3.61 38.12 -17.51
N CYS A 567 -2.82 37.08 -17.75
CA CYS A 567 -1.75 36.66 -16.86
C CYS A 567 -0.39 36.93 -17.50
N LEU A 568 0.54 37.49 -16.74
CA LEU A 568 1.95 37.65 -17.12
C LEU A 568 2.81 36.55 -16.46
N PHE A 569 2.27 35.35 -16.32
CA PHE A 569 2.83 34.25 -15.54
C PHE A 569 2.91 34.57 -14.04
N ASP A 570 2.00 34.03 -13.24
CA ASP A 570 2.04 34.20 -11.78
C ASP A 570 3.11 33.30 -11.16
N LYS A 571 3.05 32.00 -11.50
CA LYS A 571 3.96 30.97 -11.00
C LYS A 571 4.84 30.40 -12.11
N TYR A 572 6.04 29.93 -11.75
CA TYR A 572 6.95 29.20 -12.66
C TYR A 572 6.27 28.18 -13.57
N ARG A 573 5.43 27.29 -13.01
CA ARG A 573 4.78 26.20 -13.77
C ARG A 573 3.71 26.65 -14.77
N GLU A 574 3.28 27.92 -14.74
CA GLU A 574 2.45 28.46 -15.82
C GLU A 574 3.22 28.56 -17.15
N LEU A 575 4.56 28.65 -17.10
CA LEU A 575 5.39 28.54 -18.30
C LEU A 575 5.27 27.15 -18.94
N GLU A 576 5.27 26.10 -18.14
CA GLU A 576 5.07 24.72 -18.62
C GLU A 576 3.66 24.59 -19.25
N TYR A 577 2.63 25.19 -18.63
CA TYR A 577 1.29 25.26 -19.20
C TYR A 577 1.28 26.03 -20.53
N PHE A 578 2.02 27.14 -20.64
CA PHE A 578 2.12 27.93 -21.86
C PHE A 578 2.78 27.16 -23.03
N ILE A 579 3.66 26.21 -22.71
CA ILE A 579 4.30 25.37 -23.72
C ILE A 579 3.40 24.18 -24.09
N TYR A 580 2.86 23.50 -23.08
CA TYR A 580 2.29 22.15 -23.21
C TYR A 580 0.79 22.04 -22.90
N GLY A 581 0.20 23.07 -22.31
CA GLY A 581 -1.19 23.09 -21.86
C GLY A 581 -2.20 22.93 -23.00
N ASN A 582 -3.38 22.41 -22.67
CA ASN A 582 -4.44 22.21 -23.65
C ASN A 582 -5.35 23.44 -23.73
N TYR A 583 -5.01 24.39 -24.59
CA TYR A 583 -5.82 25.58 -24.85
C TYR A 583 -5.77 26.00 -26.32
N LYS A 584 -6.74 26.81 -26.72
CA LYS A 584 -6.90 27.28 -28.09
C LYS A 584 -5.67 28.07 -28.54
N ASN A 585 -5.20 27.82 -29.76
CA ASN A 585 -4.04 28.47 -30.39
C ASN A 585 -2.70 28.24 -29.65
N ARG A 586 -2.58 27.22 -28.78
CA ARG A 586 -1.31 26.87 -28.10
C ARG A 586 -0.10 26.86 -29.05
N ASP A 587 -0.26 26.27 -30.23
CA ASP A 587 0.85 26.15 -31.19
C ASP A 587 1.34 27.49 -31.74
N GLU A 588 0.51 28.52 -31.73
CA GLU A 588 0.91 29.90 -32.02
C GLU A 588 1.58 30.54 -30.79
N TYR A 589 1.01 30.35 -29.59
CA TYR A 589 1.54 30.97 -28.37
C TYR A 589 2.92 30.47 -27.98
N LYS A 590 3.20 29.17 -28.12
CA LYS A 590 4.53 28.62 -27.80
C LYS A 590 5.65 29.23 -28.65
N ILE A 591 5.33 29.82 -29.81
CA ILE A 591 6.29 30.54 -30.68
C ILE A 591 6.87 31.76 -29.97
N TYR A 592 6.09 32.45 -29.14
CA TYR A 592 6.60 33.58 -28.35
C TYR A 592 7.77 33.13 -27.45
N PHE A 593 7.60 32.00 -26.75
CA PHE A 593 8.67 31.49 -25.90
C PHE A 593 9.86 30.97 -26.71
N LYS A 594 9.63 30.33 -27.86
CA LYS A 594 10.70 29.92 -28.80
C LYS A 594 11.55 31.12 -29.22
N LYS A 595 10.92 32.21 -29.69
CA LYS A 595 11.63 33.44 -30.10
C LYS A 595 12.41 34.07 -28.94
N LEU A 596 11.83 34.08 -27.73
CA LEU A 596 12.55 34.55 -26.55
C LEU A 596 13.82 33.72 -26.28
N LEU A 597 13.72 32.39 -26.27
CA LEU A 597 14.86 31.52 -26.03
C LEU A 597 15.98 31.74 -27.06
N LEU A 598 15.63 31.89 -28.33
CA LEU A 598 16.60 32.20 -29.39
C LEU A 598 17.28 33.56 -29.18
N ASN A 599 16.53 34.60 -28.79
CA ASN A 599 17.11 35.90 -28.46
C ASN A 599 18.07 35.81 -27.27
N LEU A 600 17.73 34.98 -26.27
CA LEU A 600 18.54 34.80 -25.06
C LEU A 600 19.86 34.04 -25.30
N VAL A 601 20.05 33.43 -26.47
CA VAL A 601 21.36 32.87 -26.85
C VAL A 601 22.41 33.99 -26.94
N GLY A 602 22.03 35.14 -27.49
CA GLY A 602 22.93 36.28 -27.71
C GLY A 602 22.76 37.45 -26.74
N ALA A 603 21.73 37.42 -25.88
CA ALA A 603 21.36 38.53 -24.99
C ALA A 603 20.91 38.04 -23.61
N ASP A 604 20.78 38.96 -22.66
CA ASP A 604 20.14 38.71 -21.36
C ASP A 604 18.74 39.33 -21.30
N LEU A 605 17.92 38.88 -20.33
CA LEU A 605 16.54 39.33 -20.15
C LEU A 605 16.40 40.86 -20.06
N LYS A 606 17.30 41.53 -19.34
CA LYS A 606 17.25 42.99 -19.14
C LYS A 606 17.56 43.72 -20.45
N SER A 607 18.61 43.29 -21.14
CA SER A 607 19.05 43.88 -22.40
C SER A 607 17.98 43.78 -23.48
N ILE A 608 17.21 42.68 -23.54
CA ILE A 608 16.09 42.50 -24.48
C ILE A 608 15.04 43.61 -24.27
N SER A 609 14.59 43.82 -23.03
CA SER A 609 13.59 44.86 -22.73
C SER A 609 14.14 46.28 -22.89
N GLN A 610 15.38 46.52 -22.48
CA GLN A 610 16.01 47.85 -22.57
C GLN A 610 16.25 48.29 -24.01
N ASN A 611 16.68 47.37 -24.88
CA ASN A 611 17.01 47.66 -26.27
C ASN A 611 15.80 47.54 -27.22
N PHE A 612 14.65 47.05 -26.74
CA PHE A 612 13.45 46.93 -27.55
C PHE A 612 12.99 48.29 -28.12
N ALA A 613 12.79 48.36 -29.44
CA ALA A 613 12.20 49.53 -30.11
C ALA A 613 10.71 49.26 -30.37
N PRO A 614 9.79 49.90 -29.65
CA PRO A 614 8.36 49.67 -29.84
C PRO A 614 7.88 50.11 -31.23
N PRO A 615 6.99 49.35 -31.88
CA PRO A 615 6.36 49.80 -33.11
C PRO A 615 5.42 50.99 -32.84
N PRO A 616 5.12 51.83 -33.85
CA PRO A 616 4.37 53.08 -33.67
C PRO A 616 2.95 52.91 -33.11
N ASP A 617 2.35 51.75 -33.31
CA ASP A 617 1.00 51.38 -32.91
C ASP A 617 0.92 50.66 -31.55
N MET A 618 2.06 50.44 -30.88
CA MET A 618 2.06 49.80 -29.56
C MET A 618 1.44 50.73 -28.50
N PRO A 619 0.47 50.24 -27.69
CA PRO A 619 -0.12 51.03 -26.62
C PRO A 619 0.92 51.56 -25.62
N LEU A 620 0.76 52.82 -25.20
CA LEU A 620 1.72 53.49 -24.31
C LEU A 620 1.88 52.74 -22.99
N TRP A 621 0.79 52.30 -22.36
CA TRP A 621 0.83 51.49 -21.15
C TRP A 621 1.77 50.28 -21.28
N LYS A 622 1.80 49.62 -22.44
CA LYS A 622 2.63 48.44 -22.67
C LYS A 622 4.10 48.80 -22.81
N ILE A 623 4.39 49.90 -23.52
CA ILE A 623 5.74 50.46 -23.60
C ILE A 623 6.25 50.76 -22.19
N ARG A 624 5.41 51.35 -21.34
CA ARG A 624 5.76 51.63 -19.95
C ARG A 624 6.03 50.34 -19.16
N LEU A 625 5.20 49.31 -19.27
CA LEU A 625 5.49 48.01 -18.62
C LEU A 625 6.82 47.41 -19.07
N ILE A 626 7.19 47.56 -20.35
CA ILE A 626 8.47 47.08 -20.88
C ILE A 626 9.64 47.93 -20.35
N LYS A 627 9.52 49.26 -20.32
CA LYS A 627 10.62 50.19 -20.07
C LYS A 627 10.80 50.60 -18.60
N GLU A 628 9.77 50.52 -17.78
CA GLU A 628 9.76 50.92 -16.36
C GLU A 628 9.68 49.67 -15.45
N PRO A 629 10.82 49.11 -14.98
CA PRO A 629 10.81 47.87 -14.20
C PRO A 629 9.97 47.94 -12.92
N LEU A 630 9.90 49.11 -12.29
CA LEU A 630 9.19 49.32 -11.02
C LEU A 630 7.68 49.03 -11.12
N LEU A 631 7.09 49.14 -12.31
CA LEU A 631 5.66 48.86 -12.51
C LEU A 631 5.34 47.38 -12.25
N LEU A 632 6.14 46.44 -12.76
CA LEU A 632 5.92 45.03 -12.46
C LEU A 632 6.46 44.67 -11.08
N ASN A 633 7.70 45.08 -10.76
CA ASN A 633 8.41 44.70 -9.53
C ASN A 633 7.67 45.11 -8.25
N GLU A 634 7.06 46.31 -8.23
CA GLU A 634 6.49 46.87 -7.01
C GLU A 634 4.97 46.99 -7.06
N LYS A 635 4.39 47.25 -8.24
CA LYS A 635 2.96 47.58 -8.39
C LYS A 635 2.12 46.40 -8.89
N CYS A 636 2.70 45.39 -9.52
CA CYS A 636 1.98 44.22 -10.05
C CYS A 636 2.34 42.92 -9.34
N LYS A 637 2.23 42.88 -8.01
CA LYS A 637 2.58 41.69 -7.21
C LYS A 637 1.76 40.43 -7.51
N SER A 638 0.60 40.58 -8.15
CA SER A 638 -0.21 39.43 -8.57
C SER A 638 0.17 38.91 -9.96
N HIS A 639 0.93 39.68 -10.74
CA HIS A 639 1.25 39.39 -12.14
C HIS A 639 0.02 39.28 -13.07
N TYR A 640 -1.16 39.68 -12.60
CA TYR A 640 -2.37 39.80 -13.43
C TYR A 640 -2.59 41.25 -13.84
N ILE A 641 -3.01 41.42 -15.09
CA ILE A 641 -3.37 42.72 -15.66
C ILE A 641 -4.80 42.68 -16.19
N ALA A 642 -5.48 43.81 -16.25
CA ALA A 642 -6.77 43.95 -16.94
C ALA A 642 -6.68 45.03 -18.03
N ILE A 643 -7.16 44.69 -19.22
CA ILE A 643 -7.09 45.54 -20.41
C ILE A 643 -8.54 45.74 -20.90
N PRO A 644 -9.05 46.99 -20.92
CA PRO A 644 -10.35 47.31 -21.53
C PRO A 644 -10.35 47.01 -23.04
N GLU A 645 -11.53 46.86 -23.64
CA GLU A 645 -11.67 46.52 -25.06
C GLU A 645 -11.05 47.56 -26.01
N ASP A 646 -11.01 48.83 -25.60
CA ASP A 646 -10.42 49.92 -26.38
C ASP A 646 -8.88 50.00 -26.28
N GLU A 647 -8.26 49.13 -25.47
CA GLU A 647 -6.83 49.10 -25.13
C GLU A 647 -6.24 50.45 -24.66
N SER A 648 -7.09 51.38 -24.21
CA SER A 648 -6.69 52.74 -23.80
C SER A 648 -5.78 52.78 -22.58
N CYS A 649 -5.83 51.76 -21.73
CA CYS A 649 -5.06 51.65 -20.51
C CYS A 649 -4.89 50.18 -20.08
N CYS A 650 -4.11 49.98 -19.03
CA CYS A 650 -3.93 48.69 -18.39
C CYS A 650 -3.97 48.84 -16.87
N TYR A 651 -4.75 48.00 -16.19
CA TYR A 651 -4.80 47.93 -14.74
C TYR A 651 -3.88 46.82 -14.24
N LEU A 652 -2.91 47.16 -13.40
CA LEU A 652 -2.12 46.20 -12.63
C LEU A 652 -2.94 45.77 -11.42
N LEU A 653 -3.28 44.48 -11.36
CA LEU A 653 -4.23 44.00 -10.36
C LEU A 653 -3.51 43.66 -9.05
N LYS A 654 -4.17 43.95 -7.91
CA LYS A 654 -3.69 43.52 -6.58
C LYS A 654 -3.81 42.02 -6.33
N SER A 655 -4.69 41.32 -7.06
CA SER A 655 -4.92 39.88 -6.95
C SER A 655 -5.61 39.34 -8.20
N LEU A 656 -5.73 38.01 -8.31
CA LEU A 656 -6.45 37.34 -9.40
C LEU A 656 -7.95 37.73 -9.49
N ARG A 657 -8.59 38.04 -8.36
CA ARG A 657 -10.04 38.32 -8.27
C ARG A 657 -10.29 39.57 -7.43
N PRO A 658 -9.88 40.76 -7.90
CA PRO A 658 -10.15 42.00 -7.19
C PRO A 658 -11.64 42.33 -7.27
N ARG A 659 -12.22 42.82 -6.18
CA ARG A 659 -13.65 43.18 -6.09
C ARG A 659 -13.91 44.68 -6.29
N ASP A 660 -12.84 45.48 -6.31
CA ASP A 660 -12.84 46.94 -6.38
C ASP A 660 -11.52 47.41 -7.04
N LEU A 661 -11.43 48.72 -7.29
CA LEU A 661 -10.24 49.37 -7.85
C LEU A 661 -9.14 49.65 -6.81
N ASP A 662 -9.45 49.57 -5.51
CA ASP A 662 -8.52 49.99 -4.47
C ASP A 662 -7.25 49.13 -4.50
N GLY A 663 -6.07 49.75 -4.51
CA GLY A 663 -4.79 49.07 -4.67
C GLY A 663 -4.51 48.45 -6.05
N CYS A 664 -5.34 48.70 -7.07
CA CYS A 664 -5.00 48.41 -8.47
C CYS A 664 -4.43 49.68 -9.14
N GLU A 665 -3.29 49.56 -9.83
CA GLU A 665 -2.63 50.70 -10.48
C GLU A 665 -3.09 50.82 -11.93
N LYS A 666 -3.56 52.00 -12.36
CA LYS A 666 -3.92 52.27 -13.76
C LYS A 666 -2.71 52.85 -14.50
N ILE A 667 -2.31 52.21 -15.58
CA ILE A 667 -1.24 52.65 -16.47
C ILE A 667 -1.87 53.06 -17.80
N GLU A 668 -1.59 54.29 -18.22
CA GLU A 668 -1.99 54.86 -19.51
C GLU A 668 -0.77 55.00 -20.42
#